data_AF-A0A7V3I5D5-F1
#
_entry.id   AF-A0A7V3I5D5-F1
#
_cell.length_a   1.000
_cell.length_b   1.000
_cell.length_c   1.000
_cell.angle_alpha   90.00
_cell.angle_beta   90.00
_cell.angle_gamma   90.00
#
_symmetry.space_group_name_H-M   'P 1'
#
loop_
_entity.id
_entity.type
_entity.pdbx_description
1 polymer ?
#
loop_
_entity_poly.entity_id
_entity_poly.type
_entity_poly.pdbx_seq_one_letter_code
_entity_poly.pdbx_strand_id
1 'polypeptide(L)'
;HLVLDLHGGSVSRKGVMVRLEHALEQIRNPLPADGVEAVHREFEAQRKQLNEHARRVNQIRQPTGLSVNQMIGRLLRLPAAAKSALRLRGETLAALTAERTDEVKQWIIESAANSTLFLGTAPLPWNNADIRDGQRAQEALDLATKAANELWPEFERLLEQVVKQLGVRPRSTLDEVASFLAVLRDARSIRQQYGTEIFSSQPGNLARALEPATGGPIARAWAFLWNPTYRAARKRLLALRAAPASARMLRQEALQAEDVLHRWQALAAASAVPVKADAEIELNAAFDALDEAMKKLGAMTEVGSFDGMQLSAIASWLRALAGDRQTPLRLPGIHDLRSRFRQAGLVSFVDDLRENGVAAEHWSARFEYIWLYSALEEAFASDPALASFNGRTHEKVIEDFQCLDLKRVRLAAQRICRLHAERAIEAMNRHFDQTNLVKREVHKKSRHIPLRELLAGAPDVLTRIVPCWVASPLSVSQLLDGSKRHFDIVIFDEASQILQEEAIPALYRAEQVVVAGDRHQLPPTTFFSTVEGEDEIPDEDADAHTARAAATAAVDGFESLLDTLGAFLPNWFLEWHYRSEDERLIAFSNAHIYEGRLVTFPSARDQEAIQHILVPHDATLGGQEESASREVEEVVRQVILHAETRPHESLGVITMGIKHANRIQAALDRALDRRPDLSDFFSLDREERFFVKNLETVQGDERDAIILSIGYGKTANGDLPHRFGPLTQDVGYRRLNVAITRAKRRMCVISSFSHDEIDLNRSGSRGVQLLKAYLEYAASRGTRLPEEERAGEVSLNAFETDVRDALEANGIKTRPQFGVSRYRIDLVAMHPKKLGRPVLAIECDGASYHSSATARDRDRLRQEHLQRLGWRFHRIWSTDWFFHREQEIERAISAYEEAVRQVDLSDANNGPAQATSGAQPTRQAQQQPVSRQHERPWACAAARDDRPVQ
;
A
#
# COMPACT_ATOMS: atom_id res chain seq x y z
N HIS A 1 -12.72 -13.74 45.70
CA HIS A 1 -12.63 -14.48 44.43
C HIS A 1 -13.98 -14.36 43.73
N LEU A 2 -14.01 -14.06 42.43
CA LEU A 2 -15.26 -13.99 41.64
C LEU A 2 -15.69 -15.33 41.04
N VAL A 3 -14.78 -16.31 41.01
CA VAL A 3 -14.96 -17.60 40.35
C VAL A 3 -15.00 -18.73 41.37
N LEU A 4 -16.00 -19.59 41.25
CA LEU A 4 -16.10 -20.86 41.96
C LEU A 4 -15.80 -21.99 40.97
N ASP A 5 -14.61 -22.56 41.07
CA ASP A 5 -14.20 -23.71 40.27
C ASP A 5 -14.62 -25.03 40.94
N LEU A 6 -15.53 -25.74 40.28
CA LEU A 6 -16.12 -27.00 40.66
C LEU A 6 -15.62 -28.15 39.78
N HIS A 7 -14.62 -27.91 38.93
CA HIS A 7 -14.08 -28.89 38.01
C HIS A 7 -13.07 -29.82 38.72
N GLY A 8 -13.25 -31.14 38.58
CA GLY A 8 -12.36 -32.18 39.10
C GLY A 8 -12.85 -32.89 40.37
N GLY A 9 -12.53 -34.18 40.50
CA GLY A 9 -12.96 -35.04 41.62
C GLY A 9 -12.39 -34.71 43.01
N SER A 10 -11.69 -33.57 43.16
CA SER A 10 -10.97 -33.17 44.38
C SER A 10 -11.54 -31.92 45.07
N VAL A 11 -12.69 -31.39 44.64
CA VAL A 11 -13.30 -30.21 45.28
C VAL A 11 -13.86 -30.58 46.66
N SER A 12 -13.01 -30.51 47.67
CA SER A 12 -13.43 -30.74 49.06
C SER A 12 -14.36 -29.63 49.52
N ARG A 13 -15.37 -29.98 50.34
CA ARG A 13 -16.30 -28.99 50.94
C ARG A 13 -15.55 -27.90 51.69
N LYS A 14 -14.43 -28.26 52.34
CA LYS A 14 -13.53 -27.33 53.02
C LYS A 14 -12.90 -26.33 52.03
N GLY A 15 -12.43 -26.79 50.88
CA GLY A 15 -11.88 -25.93 49.83
C GLY A 15 -12.90 -24.91 49.29
N VAL A 16 -14.16 -25.33 49.12
CA VAL A 16 -15.24 -24.41 48.73
C VAL A 16 -15.47 -23.35 49.80
N MET A 17 -15.53 -23.72 51.07
CA MET A 17 -15.73 -22.75 52.16
C MET A 17 -14.58 -21.74 52.27
N VAL A 18 -13.32 -22.18 52.12
CA VAL A 18 -12.16 -21.26 52.09
C VAL A 18 -12.26 -20.26 50.95
N ARG A 19 -12.74 -20.68 49.77
CA ARG A 19 -12.94 -19.77 48.64
C ARG A 19 -14.07 -18.76 48.90
N LEU A 20 -15.16 -19.19 49.55
CA LEU A 20 -16.25 -18.32 49.98
C LEU A 20 -15.83 -17.32 51.06
N GLU A 21 -14.99 -17.75 52.01
CA GLU A 21 -14.39 -16.88 53.02
C GLU A 21 -13.59 -15.75 52.36
N HIS A 22 -12.67 -16.12 51.46
CA HIS A 22 -11.87 -15.14 50.72
C HIS A 22 -12.72 -14.23 49.83
N ALA A 23 -13.83 -14.71 49.26
CA ALA A 23 -14.77 -13.86 48.53
C ALA A 23 -15.46 -12.84 49.45
N LEU A 24 -15.93 -13.28 50.62
CA LEU A 24 -16.54 -12.40 51.63
C LEU A 24 -15.56 -11.34 52.15
N GLU A 25 -14.28 -11.68 52.33
CA GLU A 25 -13.24 -10.71 52.72
C GLU A 25 -13.02 -9.64 51.64
N GLN A 26 -12.95 -10.05 50.37
CA GLN A 26 -12.80 -9.11 49.25
C GLN A 26 -14.02 -8.19 49.08
N ILE A 27 -15.23 -8.71 49.31
CA ILE A 27 -16.47 -7.91 49.27
C ILE A 27 -16.49 -6.85 50.37
N ARG A 28 -15.93 -7.16 51.57
CA ARG A 28 -15.86 -6.19 52.68
C ARG A 28 -14.85 -5.08 52.44
N ASN A 29 -13.77 -5.37 51.71
CA ASN A 29 -12.67 -4.44 51.46
C ASN A 29 -12.49 -4.21 49.94
N PRO A 30 -13.47 -3.63 49.23
CA PRO A 30 -13.32 -3.35 47.81
C PRO A 30 -12.23 -2.31 47.60
N LEU A 31 -11.36 -2.54 46.62
CA LEU A 31 -10.33 -1.57 46.23
C LEU A 31 -11.01 -0.28 45.71
N PRO A 32 -10.50 0.92 46.08
CA PRO A 32 -10.93 2.17 45.47
C PRO A 32 -10.69 2.12 43.95
N ALA A 33 -11.68 2.57 43.19
CA ALA A 33 -11.60 2.68 41.74
C ALA A 33 -11.58 4.17 41.34
N ASP A 34 -10.66 4.92 41.93
CA ASP A 34 -10.54 6.35 41.69
C ASP A 34 -9.82 6.62 40.35
N GLY A 35 -10.29 7.61 39.60
CA GLY A 35 -9.67 8.03 38.34
C GLY A 35 -9.97 7.14 37.11
N VAL A 36 -10.83 6.12 37.23
CA VAL A 36 -11.19 5.24 36.09
C VAL A 36 -11.85 6.02 34.95
N GLU A 37 -12.74 6.95 35.27
CA GLU A 37 -13.42 7.77 34.25
C GLU A 37 -12.47 8.72 33.53
N ALA A 38 -11.51 9.32 34.24
CA ALA A 38 -10.50 10.18 33.65
C ALA A 38 -9.60 9.39 32.68
N VAL A 39 -9.07 8.24 33.13
CA VAL A 39 -8.26 7.35 32.28
C VAL A 39 -9.06 6.85 31.07
N HIS A 40 -10.33 6.52 31.25
CA HIS A 40 -11.18 6.09 30.15
C HIS A 40 -11.41 7.20 29.11
N ARG A 41 -11.65 8.44 29.56
CA ARG A 41 -11.86 9.60 28.69
C ARG A 41 -10.59 9.93 27.89
N GLU A 42 -9.43 9.92 28.55
CA GLU A 42 -8.13 10.10 27.88
C GLU A 42 -7.86 8.99 26.87
N PHE A 43 -8.10 7.73 27.25
CA PHE A 43 -8.00 6.58 26.35
C PHE A 43 -8.88 6.76 25.10
N GLU A 44 -10.13 7.18 25.28
CA GLU A 44 -11.05 7.39 24.16
C GLU A 44 -10.62 8.55 23.26
N ALA A 45 -10.08 9.63 23.83
CA ALA A 45 -9.52 10.73 23.06
C ALA A 45 -8.35 10.27 22.18
N GLN A 46 -7.38 9.54 22.76
CA GLN A 46 -6.23 9.01 21.98
C GLN A 46 -6.68 7.99 20.93
N ARG A 47 -7.57 7.06 21.30
CA ARG A 47 -8.13 6.09 20.36
C ARG A 47 -8.83 6.76 19.19
N LYS A 48 -9.61 7.82 19.45
CA LYS A 48 -10.30 8.59 18.42
C LYS A 48 -9.30 9.27 17.49
N GLN A 49 -8.27 9.92 18.04
CA GLN A 49 -7.22 10.56 17.25
C GLN A 49 -6.48 9.58 16.33
N LEU A 50 -6.09 8.40 16.84
CA LEU A 50 -5.44 7.35 16.06
C LEU A 50 -6.33 6.82 14.92
N ASN A 51 -7.61 6.58 15.20
CA ASN A 51 -8.56 6.12 14.18
C ASN A 51 -8.84 7.18 13.12
N GLU A 52 -8.96 8.45 13.53
CA GLU A 52 -9.18 9.54 12.59
C GLU A 52 -7.97 9.78 11.69
N HIS A 53 -6.75 9.72 12.22
CA HIS A 53 -5.54 9.83 11.39
C HIS A 53 -5.49 8.73 10.31
N ALA A 54 -5.65 7.47 10.72
CA ALA A 54 -5.66 6.35 9.78
C ALA A 54 -6.76 6.47 8.71
N ARG A 55 -7.93 7.04 9.08
CA ARG A 55 -9.00 7.34 8.13
C ARG A 55 -8.62 8.48 7.18
N ARG A 56 -8.09 9.60 7.68
CA ARG A 56 -7.78 10.80 6.86
C ARG A 56 -6.76 10.51 5.76
N VAL A 57 -5.72 9.72 6.07
CA VAL A 57 -4.64 9.36 5.14
C VAL A 57 -5.15 8.41 4.04
N ASN A 58 -6.11 7.54 4.36
CA ASN A 58 -6.62 6.50 3.46
C ASN A 58 -7.99 6.84 2.84
N GLN A 59 -8.61 7.96 3.22
CA GLN A 59 -9.85 8.42 2.62
C GLN A 59 -9.63 8.74 1.15
N ILE A 60 -10.46 8.14 0.28
CA ILE A 60 -10.48 8.46 -1.15
C ILE A 60 -10.99 9.88 -1.36
N ARG A 61 -10.26 10.68 -2.13
CA ARG A 61 -10.54 12.10 -2.37
C ARG A 61 -10.75 12.36 -3.86
N GLN A 62 -11.69 13.27 -4.14
CA GLN A 62 -11.88 13.83 -5.48
C GLN A 62 -10.92 15.01 -5.68
N PRO A 63 -10.49 15.29 -6.92
CA PRO A 63 -10.94 14.67 -8.18
C PRO A 63 -10.15 13.42 -8.60
N THR A 64 -9.07 13.07 -7.87
CA THR A 64 -8.15 11.98 -8.27
C THR A 64 -8.75 10.58 -8.12
N GLY A 65 -9.73 10.40 -7.23
CA GLY A 65 -10.22 9.07 -6.85
C GLY A 65 -9.18 8.27 -6.08
N LEU A 66 -8.17 8.93 -5.50
CA LEU A 66 -7.09 8.32 -4.74
C LEU A 66 -7.08 8.82 -3.29
N SER A 67 -6.49 8.04 -2.39
CA SER A 67 -6.15 8.48 -1.04
C SER A 67 -4.84 9.27 -1.01
N VAL A 68 -4.58 9.99 0.08
CA VAL A 68 -3.32 10.73 0.28
C VAL A 68 -2.11 9.80 0.19
N ASN A 69 -2.20 8.62 0.81
CA ASN A 69 -1.15 7.61 0.74
C ASN A 69 -0.86 7.16 -0.70
N GLN A 70 -1.90 6.90 -1.49
CA GLN A 70 -1.76 6.53 -2.91
C GLN A 70 -1.18 7.66 -3.76
N MET A 71 -1.60 8.91 -3.51
CA MET A 71 -1.06 10.09 -4.20
C MET A 71 0.44 10.27 -3.90
N ILE A 72 0.82 10.20 -2.62
CA ILE A 72 2.22 10.24 -2.18
C ILE A 72 3.04 9.12 -2.83
N GLY A 73 2.55 7.88 -2.75
CA GLY A 73 3.25 6.73 -3.33
C GLY A 73 3.51 6.91 -4.83
N ARG A 74 2.52 7.36 -5.61
CA ARG A 74 2.71 7.63 -7.04
C ARG A 74 3.69 8.77 -7.29
N LEU A 75 3.57 9.88 -6.55
CA LEU A 75 4.48 11.02 -6.67
C LEU A 75 5.95 10.64 -6.41
N LEU A 76 6.21 9.78 -5.44
CA LEU A 76 7.57 9.30 -5.11
C LEU A 76 8.20 8.48 -6.24
N ARG A 77 7.39 7.83 -7.09
CA ARG A 77 7.88 7.00 -8.20
C ARG A 77 8.08 7.77 -9.50
N LEU A 78 7.67 9.03 -9.58
CA LEU A 78 7.85 9.83 -10.78
C LEU A 78 9.31 10.29 -10.93
N PRO A 79 9.85 10.32 -12.16
CA PRO A 79 11.24 10.70 -12.40
C PRO A 79 11.50 12.15 -12.01
N ALA A 80 12.73 12.49 -11.66
CA ALA A 80 13.10 13.86 -11.28
C ALA A 80 12.76 14.89 -12.37
N ALA A 81 12.86 14.53 -13.65
CA ALA A 81 12.49 15.38 -14.79
C ALA A 81 10.99 15.74 -14.85
N ALA A 82 10.12 14.96 -14.20
CA ALA A 82 8.69 15.24 -14.12
C ALA A 82 8.34 16.30 -13.07
N LYS A 83 9.26 16.64 -12.15
CA LYS A 83 8.99 17.63 -11.09
C LYS A 83 8.76 19.02 -11.68
N SER A 84 7.68 19.67 -11.28
CA SER A 84 7.33 21.05 -11.67
C SER A 84 6.85 21.87 -10.47
N ALA A 85 7.06 23.18 -10.52
CA ALA A 85 6.49 24.13 -9.55
C ALA A 85 5.03 24.50 -9.87
N LEU A 86 4.53 24.16 -11.06
CA LEU A 86 3.16 24.47 -11.47
C LEU A 86 2.13 23.74 -10.60
N ARG A 87 1.09 24.45 -10.15
CA ARG A 87 -0.05 23.89 -9.41
C ARG A 87 -1.36 24.32 -10.07
N LEU A 88 -2.22 23.36 -10.34
CA LEU A 88 -3.58 23.57 -10.80
C LEU A 88 -4.48 23.84 -9.60
N ARG A 89 -5.45 24.75 -9.74
CA ARG A 89 -6.35 25.16 -8.65
C ARG A 89 -7.77 25.38 -9.18
N GLY A 90 -8.74 25.39 -8.26
CA GLY A 90 -10.13 25.75 -8.56
C GLY A 90 -10.77 24.80 -9.58
N GLU A 91 -11.53 25.36 -10.51
CA GLU A 91 -12.30 24.60 -11.50
C GLU A 91 -11.43 23.71 -12.39
N THR A 92 -10.23 24.16 -12.76
CA THR A 92 -9.31 23.37 -13.59
C THR A 92 -8.92 22.06 -12.90
N LEU A 93 -8.59 22.12 -11.61
CA LEU A 93 -8.25 20.90 -10.85
C LEU A 93 -9.49 20.03 -10.66
N ALA A 94 -10.61 20.62 -10.24
CA ALA A 94 -11.85 19.90 -9.98
C ALA A 94 -12.39 19.13 -11.22
N ALA A 95 -12.13 19.64 -12.43
CA ALA A 95 -12.51 18.99 -13.68
C ALA A 95 -11.63 17.78 -14.06
N LEU A 96 -10.45 17.62 -13.46
CA LEU A 96 -9.52 16.52 -13.74
C LEU A 96 -9.85 15.27 -12.92
N THR A 97 -11.00 14.67 -13.23
CA THR A 97 -11.37 13.33 -12.74
C THR A 97 -10.45 12.25 -13.30
N ALA A 98 -10.48 11.03 -12.76
CA ALA A 98 -9.71 9.90 -13.30
C ALA A 98 -9.96 9.70 -14.82
N GLU A 99 -11.23 9.72 -15.26
CA GLU A 99 -11.60 9.58 -16.68
C GLU A 99 -11.05 10.73 -17.52
N ARG A 100 -11.22 11.98 -17.07
CA ARG A 100 -10.72 13.15 -17.80
C ARG A 100 -9.20 13.19 -17.88
N THR A 101 -8.52 12.65 -16.87
CA THR A 101 -7.07 12.54 -16.83
C THR A 101 -6.57 11.56 -17.87
N ASP A 102 -7.26 10.45 -18.09
CA ASP A 102 -6.91 9.48 -19.13
C ASP A 102 -7.08 10.09 -20.54
N GLU A 103 -8.13 10.89 -20.76
CA GLU A 103 -8.27 11.66 -22.01
C GLU A 103 -7.12 12.65 -22.23
N VAL A 104 -6.75 13.42 -21.20
CA VAL A 104 -5.62 14.36 -21.27
C VAL A 104 -4.31 13.62 -21.54
N LYS A 105 -4.10 12.45 -20.94
CA LYS A 105 -2.92 11.60 -21.23
C LYS A 105 -2.87 11.17 -22.69
N GLN A 106 -4.01 10.86 -23.32
CA GLN A 106 -4.05 10.59 -24.77
C GLN A 106 -3.66 11.83 -25.58
N TRP A 107 -4.17 13.02 -25.24
CA TRP A 107 -3.77 14.25 -25.92
C TRP A 107 -2.28 14.57 -25.75
N ILE A 108 -1.69 14.24 -24.61
CA ILE A 108 -0.25 14.36 -24.37
C ILE A 108 0.53 13.42 -25.31
N ILE A 109 0.08 12.17 -25.46
CA ILE A 109 0.72 11.21 -26.39
C ILE A 109 0.62 11.72 -27.84
N GLU A 110 -0.56 12.17 -28.25
CA GLU A 110 -0.79 12.73 -29.60
C GLU A 110 0.09 13.96 -29.87
N SER A 111 0.20 14.87 -28.91
CA SER A 111 1.02 16.08 -29.03
C SER A 111 2.53 15.81 -28.98
N ALA A 112 2.97 14.83 -28.19
CA ALA A 112 4.37 14.41 -28.07
C ALA A 112 4.95 13.92 -29.42
N ALA A 113 4.12 13.34 -30.30
CA ALA A 113 4.53 12.89 -31.63
C ALA A 113 5.03 14.03 -32.54
N ASN A 114 4.59 15.27 -32.29
CA ASN A 114 5.04 16.47 -33.01
C ASN A 114 5.41 17.57 -32.01
N SER A 115 6.24 17.23 -31.03
CA SER A 115 6.50 18.05 -29.84
C SER A 115 6.94 19.49 -30.13
N THR A 116 7.89 19.69 -31.05
CA THR A 116 8.40 21.03 -31.41
C THR A 116 7.36 21.88 -32.13
N LEU A 117 6.55 21.27 -33.00
CA LEU A 117 5.46 21.95 -33.70
C LEU A 117 4.31 22.29 -32.73
N PHE A 118 3.98 21.37 -31.82
CA PHE A 118 2.97 21.61 -30.79
C PHE A 118 3.38 22.73 -29.83
N LEU A 119 4.63 22.76 -29.37
CA LEU A 119 5.13 23.83 -28.50
C LEU A 119 5.37 25.16 -29.24
N GLY A 120 5.43 25.14 -30.57
CA GLY A 120 5.70 26.31 -31.39
C GLY A 120 7.17 26.71 -31.40
N THR A 121 8.07 25.78 -31.11
CA THR A 121 9.52 25.98 -31.03
C THR A 121 10.27 25.39 -32.23
N ALA A 122 9.56 24.78 -33.18
CA ALA A 122 10.16 24.19 -34.37
C ALA A 122 10.79 25.28 -35.26
N PRO A 123 12.03 25.09 -35.75
CA PRO A 123 12.64 25.98 -36.74
C PRO A 123 12.08 25.70 -38.15
N LEU A 124 10.75 25.62 -38.27
CA LEU A 124 10.04 25.32 -39.52
C LEU A 124 9.41 26.58 -40.11
N PRO A 125 9.35 26.72 -41.45
CA PRO A 125 8.84 27.92 -42.11
C PRO A 125 7.38 28.26 -41.74
N TRP A 126 6.57 27.23 -41.55
CA TRP A 126 5.16 27.34 -41.18
C TRP A 126 4.91 27.30 -39.65
N ASN A 127 5.97 27.34 -38.83
CA ASN A 127 5.81 27.25 -37.39
C ASN A 127 4.93 28.40 -36.87
N ASN A 128 3.96 28.06 -36.02
CA ASN A 128 2.93 28.98 -35.48
C ASN A 128 2.02 29.65 -36.52
N ALA A 129 1.99 29.20 -37.78
CA ALA A 129 1.05 29.75 -38.76
C ALA A 129 -0.42 29.48 -38.38
N ASP A 130 -1.30 30.45 -38.61
CA ASP A 130 -2.74 30.39 -38.32
C ASP A 130 -3.51 29.58 -39.39
N ILE A 131 -3.25 28.27 -39.40
CA ILE A 131 -3.86 27.29 -40.30
C ILE A 131 -4.70 26.31 -39.48
N ARG A 132 -6.03 26.50 -39.52
CA ARG A 132 -6.98 25.83 -38.62
C ARG A 132 -7.72 24.65 -39.25
N ASP A 133 -7.73 24.56 -40.58
CA ASP A 133 -8.43 23.53 -41.31
C ASP A 133 -7.68 23.12 -42.59
N GLY A 134 -8.10 22.01 -43.20
CA GLY A 134 -7.45 21.46 -44.38
C GLY A 134 -7.59 22.33 -45.64
N GLN A 135 -8.67 23.12 -45.74
CA GLN A 135 -8.88 24.00 -46.89
C GLN A 135 -7.86 25.15 -46.85
N ARG A 136 -7.71 25.79 -45.70
CA ARG A 136 -6.74 26.86 -45.46
C ARG A 136 -5.30 26.36 -45.60
N ALA A 137 -5.03 25.11 -45.23
CA ALA A 137 -3.74 24.46 -45.46
C ALA A 137 -3.45 24.32 -46.96
N GLN A 138 -4.44 23.88 -47.75
CA GLN A 138 -4.31 23.76 -49.20
C GLN A 138 -4.12 25.13 -49.86
N GLU A 139 -4.92 26.12 -49.47
CA GLU A 139 -4.80 27.50 -49.95
C GLU A 139 -3.40 28.08 -49.65
N ALA A 140 -2.87 27.84 -48.46
CA ALA A 140 -1.53 28.29 -48.07
C ALA A 140 -0.43 27.61 -48.91
N LEU A 141 -0.55 26.30 -49.15
CA LEU A 141 0.40 25.53 -49.98
C LEU A 141 0.37 25.98 -51.45
N ASP A 142 -0.82 26.16 -52.01
CA ASP A 142 -0.98 26.60 -53.40
C ASP A 142 -0.44 28.02 -53.57
N LEU A 143 -0.72 28.90 -52.61
CA LEU A 143 -0.21 30.27 -52.61
C LEU A 143 1.31 30.32 -52.46
N ALA A 144 1.91 29.54 -51.55
CA ALA A 144 3.35 29.46 -51.39
C ALA A 144 4.04 28.88 -52.63
N THR A 145 3.46 27.82 -53.22
CA THR A 145 3.97 27.20 -54.45
C THR A 145 3.92 28.19 -55.61
N LYS A 146 2.79 28.88 -55.80
CA LYS A 146 2.63 29.91 -56.83
C LYS A 146 3.57 31.08 -56.63
N ALA A 147 3.71 31.56 -55.39
CA ALA A 147 4.61 32.66 -55.07
C ALA A 147 6.08 32.31 -55.37
N ALA A 148 6.54 31.12 -54.96
CA ALA A 148 7.94 30.70 -55.12
C ALA A 148 8.30 30.27 -56.55
N ASN A 149 7.40 29.59 -57.27
CA ASN A 149 7.72 28.96 -58.56
C ASN A 149 7.23 29.73 -59.78
N GLU A 150 6.22 30.60 -59.64
CA GLU A 150 5.66 31.37 -60.75
C GLU A 150 5.90 32.88 -60.58
N LEU A 151 5.41 33.46 -59.46
CA LEU A 151 5.42 34.91 -59.28
C LEU A 151 6.84 35.46 -59.03
N TRP A 152 7.63 34.81 -58.17
CA TRP A 152 8.98 35.26 -57.86
C TRP A 152 9.92 35.20 -59.07
N PRO A 153 10.04 34.08 -59.81
CA PRO A 153 10.93 34.02 -60.98
C PRO A 153 10.53 34.99 -62.09
N GLU A 154 9.23 35.20 -62.30
CA GLU A 154 8.75 36.15 -63.29
C GLU A 154 9.05 37.60 -62.88
N PHE A 155 8.83 37.96 -61.61
CA PHE A 155 9.23 39.25 -61.05
C PHE A 155 10.73 39.49 -61.16
N GLU A 156 11.56 38.51 -60.77
CA GLU A 156 13.02 38.60 -60.82
C GLU A 156 13.53 38.79 -62.27
N ARG A 157 13.01 38.00 -63.21
CA ARG A 157 13.33 38.10 -64.64
C ARG A 157 12.96 39.46 -65.23
N LEU A 158 11.75 39.96 -64.93
CA LEU A 158 11.27 41.26 -65.40
C LEU A 158 12.06 42.42 -64.78
N LEU A 159 12.39 42.32 -63.48
CA LEU A 159 13.18 43.32 -62.78
C LEU A 159 14.59 43.42 -63.38
N GLU A 160 15.26 42.28 -63.58
CA GLU A 160 16.58 42.23 -64.23
C GLU A 160 16.54 42.81 -65.64
N GLN A 161 15.52 42.48 -66.43
CA GLN A 161 15.34 43.01 -67.78
C GLN A 161 15.22 44.54 -67.78
N VAL A 162 14.37 45.10 -66.92
CA VAL A 162 14.14 46.55 -66.82
C VAL A 162 15.37 47.28 -66.25
N VAL A 163 16.02 46.72 -65.22
CA VAL A 163 17.24 47.28 -64.62
C VAL A 163 18.37 47.33 -65.65
N LYS A 164 18.58 46.24 -66.40
CA LYS A 164 19.60 46.15 -67.45
C LYS A 164 19.33 47.08 -68.62
N GLN A 165 18.06 47.21 -69.04
CA GLN A 165 17.66 48.12 -70.12
C GLN A 165 17.86 49.60 -69.74
N LEU A 166 17.58 49.97 -68.49
CA LEU A 166 17.70 51.34 -68.00
C LEU A 166 19.12 51.68 -67.49
N GLY A 167 20.00 50.69 -67.33
CA GLY A 167 21.36 50.86 -66.82
C GLY A 167 21.41 51.38 -65.39
N VAL A 168 20.39 51.09 -64.57
CA VAL A 168 20.31 51.50 -63.17
C VAL A 168 20.98 50.47 -62.26
N ARG A 169 21.33 50.86 -61.03
CA ARG A 169 21.88 49.91 -60.05
C ARG A 169 20.82 48.86 -59.66
N PRO A 170 21.21 47.57 -59.50
CA PRO A 170 20.32 46.54 -58.97
C PRO A 170 19.77 46.96 -57.61
N ARG A 171 18.47 46.70 -57.39
CA ARG A 171 17.80 46.97 -56.11
C ARG A 171 17.94 45.73 -55.23
N SER A 172 18.22 45.95 -53.95
CA SER A 172 18.55 44.88 -53.00
C SER A 172 17.43 44.61 -52.00
N THR A 173 16.57 45.60 -51.75
CA THR A 173 15.43 45.49 -50.83
C THR A 173 14.09 45.71 -51.52
N LEU A 174 13.01 45.25 -50.87
CA LEU A 174 11.64 45.43 -51.37
C LEU A 174 11.24 46.91 -51.46
N ASP A 175 11.66 47.74 -50.49
CA ASP A 175 11.37 49.18 -50.46
C ASP A 175 12.03 49.95 -51.61
N GLU A 176 13.26 49.55 -51.94
CA GLU A 176 14.01 50.09 -53.07
C GLU A 176 13.32 49.75 -54.40
N VAL A 177 12.78 48.53 -54.52
CA VAL A 177 11.99 48.12 -55.68
C VAL A 177 10.67 48.89 -55.74
N ALA A 178 9.92 48.98 -54.65
CA ALA A 178 8.64 49.71 -54.61
C ALA A 178 8.83 51.19 -54.98
N SER A 179 9.88 51.82 -54.46
CA SER A 179 10.25 53.20 -54.79
C SER A 179 10.65 53.35 -56.26
N PHE A 180 11.41 52.39 -56.78
CA PHE A 180 11.79 52.34 -58.20
C PHE A 180 10.59 52.20 -59.13
N LEU A 181 9.66 51.30 -58.80
CA LEU A 181 8.41 51.10 -59.55
C LEU A 181 7.49 52.33 -59.49
N ALA A 182 7.43 53.02 -58.35
CA ALA A 182 6.70 54.28 -58.22
C ALA A 182 7.26 55.34 -59.18
N VAL A 183 8.58 55.48 -59.28
CA VAL A 183 9.22 56.40 -60.24
C VAL A 183 8.92 56.00 -61.68
N LEU A 184 8.97 54.71 -62.02
CA LEU A 184 8.61 54.21 -63.36
C LEU A 184 7.15 54.49 -63.71
N ARG A 185 6.23 54.26 -62.77
CA ARG A 185 4.79 54.51 -62.93
C ARG A 185 4.50 56.00 -63.13
N ASP A 186 5.08 56.86 -62.31
CA ASP A 186 4.89 58.30 -62.39
C ASP A 186 5.50 58.85 -63.69
N ALA A 187 6.69 58.38 -64.08
CA ALA A 187 7.32 58.71 -65.36
C ALA A 187 6.47 58.27 -66.54
N ARG A 188 5.87 57.09 -66.50
CA ARG A 188 4.95 56.60 -67.53
C ARG A 188 3.70 57.47 -67.63
N SER A 189 3.09 57.84 -66.50
CA SER A 189 1.92 58.72 -66.47
C SER A 189 2.20 60.07 -67.14
N ILE A 190 3.35 60.69 -66.84
CA ILE A 190 3.76 61.95 -67.48
C ILE A 190 4.05 61.74 -68.97
N ARG A 191 4.76 60.66 -69.36
CA ARG A 191 5.04 60.36 -70.78
C ARG A 191 3.77 60.13 -71.60
N GLN A 192 2.73 59.53 -71.02
CA GLN A 192 1.42 59.37 -71.69
C GLN A 192 0.73 60.70 -71.95
N GLN A 193 0.93 61.69 -71.08
CA GLN A 193 0.30 63.00 -71.18
C GLN A 193 1.10 64.00 -72.04
N TYR A 194 2.43 63.91 -72.06
CA TYR A 194 3.33 64.94 -72.62
C TYR A 194 4.48 64.44 -73.51
N GLY A 195 4.63 63.13 -73.71
CA GLY A 195 5.81 62.55 -74.35
C GLY A 195 7.09 62.70 -73.50
N THR A 196 8.25 62.35 -74.06
CA THR A 196 9.56 62.45 -73.37
C THR A 196 10.15 63.86 -73.41
N GLU A 197 9.68 64.71 -74.34
CA GLU A 197 10.21 66.05 -74.60
C GLU A 197 9.99 67.05 -73.44
N ILE A 198 9.00 66.80 -72.57
CA ILE A 198 8.75 67.65 -71.39
C ILE A 198 9.93 67.63 -70.42
N PHE A 199 10.59 66.49 -70.26
CA PHE A 199 11.71 66.33 -69.33
C PHE A 199 12.97 67.06 -69.80
N SER A 200 13.14 67.18 -71.12
CA SER A 200 14.23 67.98 -71.74
C SER A 200 13.93 69.49 -71.75
N SER A 201 12.70 69.90 -71.42
CA SER A 201 12.23 71.29 -71.52
C SER A 201 12.32 72.08 -70.20
N GLN A 202 13.11 71.61 -69.22
CA GLN A 202 13.26 72.21 -67.89
C GLN A 202 11.89 72.46 -67.19
N PRO A 203 11.15 71.40 -66.84
CA PRO A 203 9.76 71.50 -66.36
C PRO A 203 9.61 72.41 -65.13
N GLY A 204 10.63 72.51 -64.27
CA GLY A 204 10.62 73.42 -63.12
C GLY A 204 10.64 74.91 -63.44
N ASN A 205 11.36 75.30 -64.51
CA ASN A 205 11.34 76.68 -64.98
C ASN A 205 9.98 77.02 -65.59
N LEU A 206 9.35 76.07 -66.29
CA LEU A 206 7.99 76.19 -66.82
C LEU A 206 6.93 76.29 -65.70
N ALA A 207 7.08 75.49 -64.64
CA ALA A 207 6.22 75.54 -63.47
C ALA A 207 6.33 76.85 -62.69
N ARG A 208 7.55 77.37 -62.50
CA ARG A 208 7.82 78.68 -61.87
C ARG A 208 7.24 79.82 -62.69
N ALA A 209 7.41 79.79 -64.02
CA ALA A 209 6.81 80.80 -64.91
C ALA A 209 5.27 80.78 -64.88
N LEU A 210 4.64 79.66 -64.52
CA LEU A 210 3.20 79.51 -64.34
C LEU A 210 2.70 79.77 -62.91
N GLU A 211 3.55 80.18 -61.97
CA GLU A 211 3.16 80.46 -60.56
C GLU A 211 1.93 81.37 -60.38
N PRO A 212 1.76 82.45 -61.17
CA PRO A 212 0.54 83.26 -61.14
C PRO A 212 -0.76 82.52 -61.45
N ALA A 213 -0.71 81.31 -62.03
CA ALA A 213 -1.86 80.45 -62.29
C ALA A 213 -2.55 79.94 -61.01
N THR A 214 -1.88 80.02 -59.86
CA THR A 214 -2.41 79.59 -58.55
C THR A 214 -3.19 80.67 -57.82
N GLY A 215 -3.03 81.94 -58.21
CA GLY A 215 -3.78 83.07 -57.67
C GLY A 215 -5.23 83.16 -58.13
N GLY A 216 -5.96 84.16 -57.62
CA GLY A 216 -7.35 84.44 -57.98
C GLY A 216 -7.57 84.68 -59.49
N PRO A 217 -8.82 84.68 -59.99
CA PRO A 217 -9.14 84.88 -61.41
C PRO A 217 -8.52 86.17 -61.98
N ILE A 218 -8.38 87.20 -61.15
CA ILE A 218 -7.72 88.47 -61.48
C ILE A 218 -6.22 88.26 -61.76
N ALA A 219 -5.49 87.60 -60.84
CA ALA A 219 -4.05 87.34 -60.99
C ALA A 219 -3.73 86.54 -62.27
N ARG A 220 -4.61 85.59 -62.63
CA ARG A 220 -4.49 84.78 -63.86
C ARG A 220 -4.67 85.59 -65.14
N ALA A 221 -5.65 86.48 -65.16
CA ALA A 221 -5.90 87.37 -66.29
C ALA A 221 -4.76 88.40 -66.45
N TRP A 222 -4.28 88.97 -65.34
CA TRP A 222 -3.14 89.89 -65.31
C TRP A 222 -1.84 89.23 -65.82
N ALA A 223 -1.52 88.03 -65.36
CA ALA A 223 -0.34 87.30 -65.82
C ALA A 223 -0.42 86.93 -67.31
N PHE A 224 -1.61 86.62 -67.83
CA PHE A 224 -1.78 86.34 -69.26
C PHE A 224 -1.55 87.57 -70.14
N LEU A 225 -1.97 88.77 -69.70
CA LEU A 225 -1.82 90.00 -70.48
C LEU A 225 -0.39 90.58 -70.40
N TRP A 226 0.21 90.62 -69.21
CA TRP A 226 1.46 91.37 -68.97
C TRP A 226 2.71 90.55 -68.70
N ASN A 227 2.62 89.22 -68.48
CA ASN A 227 3.80 88.39 -68.27
C ASN A 227 4.15 87.57 -69.53
N PRO A 228 5.16 87.99 -70.33
CA PRO A 228 5.55 87.27 -71.55
C PRO A 228 6.10 85.86 -71.25
N THR A 229 6.75 85.66 -70.10
CA THR A 229 7.27 84.33 -69.69
C THR A 229 6.14 83.35 -69.34
N TYR A 230 5.06 83.84 -68.71
CA TYR A 230 3.85 83.06 -68.41
C TYR A 230 3.15 82.58 -69.69
N ARG A 231 3.00 83.46 -70.70
CA ARG A 231 2.43 83.10 -72.01
C ARG A 231 3.29 82.10 -72.76
N ALA A 232 4.61 82.29 -72.75
CA ALA A 232 5.56 81.39 -73.40
C ALA A 232 5.55 79.98 -72.75
N ALA A 233 5.59 79.91 -71.42
CA ALA A 233 5.52 78.65 -70.68
C ALA A 233 4.19 77.90 -70.89
N ARG A 234 3.05 78.62 -70.85
CA ARG A 234 1.73 78.04 -71.13
C ARG A 234 1.63 77.49 -72.56
N LYS A 235 2.11 78.25 -73.55
CA LYS A 235 2.11 77.83 -74.96
C LYS A 235 3.00 76.61 -75.17
N ARG A 236 4.17 76.56 -74.52
CA ARG A 236 5.12 75.44 -74.62
C ARG A 236 4.57 74.16 -74.01
N LEU A 237 3.98 74.23 -72.81
CA LEU A 237 3.37 73.05 -72.17
C LEU A 237 2.14 72.54 -72.93
N LEU A 238 1.29 73.42 -73.47
CA LEU A 238 0.15 73.01 -74.31
C LEU A 238 0.59 72.39 -75.64
N ALA A 239 1.75 72.79 -76.19
CA ALA A 239 2.29 72.19 -77.41
C ALA A 239 2.86 70.79 -77.19
N LEU A 240 3.31 70.49 -75.97
CA LEU A 240 3.87 69.19 -75.59
C LEU A 240 2.78 68.22 -75.07
N ARG A 241 1.64 68.74 -74.60
CA ARG A 241 0.55 67.93 -74.01
C ARG A 241 -0.35 67.34 -75.09
N ALA A 242 -0.80 66.10 -74.90
CA ALA A 242 -1.72 65.40 -75.79
C ALA A 242 -3.16 65.96 -75.78
N ALA A 243 -3.57 66.66 -74.72
CA ALA A 243 -4.94 67.17 -74.53
C ALA A 243 -4.94 68.60 -73.96
N PRO A 244 -5.99 69.41 -74.15
CA PRO A 244 -6.08 70.74 -73.54
C PRO A 244 -6.20 70.66 -72.01
N ALA A 245 -5.53 71.58 -71.30
CA ALA A 245 -5.58 71.69 -69.83
C ALA A 245 -5.61 73.15 -69.36
N SER A 246 -6.09 73.35 -68.14
CA SER A 246 -6.07 74.65 -67.47
C SER A 246 -4.63 75.02 -67.05
N ALA A 247 -4.30 76.31 -66.99
CA ALA A 247 -2.97 76.77 -66.59
C ALA A 247 -2.57 76.30 -65.17
N ARG A 248 -3.54 76.08 -64.29
CA ARG A 248 -3.32 75.52 -62.95
C ARG A 248 -2.91 74.05 -63.02
N MET A 249 -3.60 73.26 -63.84
CA MET A 249 -3.26 71.85 -64.08
C MET A 249 -1.89 71.72 -64.73
N LEU A 250 -1.59 72.54 -65.75
CA LEU A 250 -0.28 72.55 -66.43
C LEU A 250 0.87 72.84 -65.46
N ARG A 251 0.68 73.76 -64.50
CA ARG A 251 1.67 74.02 -63.46
C ARG A 251 1.86 72.81 -62.54
N GLN A 252 0.77 72.19 -62.10
CA GLN A 252 0.82 71.02 -61.22
C GLN A 252 1.50 69.83 -61.91
N GLU A 253 1.12 69.52 -63.15
CA GLU A 253 1.72 68.46 -63.95
C GLU A 253 3.21 68.77 -64.27
N ALA A 254 3.60 70.04 -64.46
CA ALA A 254 5.00 70.42 -64.64
C ALA A 254 5.83 70.28 -63.34
N LEU A 255 5.26 70.58 -62.16
CA LEU A 255 5.91 70.30 -60.87
C LEU A 255 6.06 68.79 -60.64
N GLN A 256 5.05 67.99 -61.02
CA GLN A 256 5.13 66.53 -60.97
C GLN A 256 6.20 65.99 -61.94
N ALA A 257 6.30 66.55 -63.15
CA ALA A 257 7.35 66.18 -64.10
C ALA A 257 8.76 66.56 -63.61
N GLU A 258 8.92 67.68 -62.90
CA GLU A 258 10.18 68.07 -62.24
C GLU A 258 10.54 67.12 -61.10
N ASP A 259 9.59 66.78 -60.24
CA ASP A 259 9.79 65.81 -59.15
C ASP A 259 10.17 64.42 -59.67
N VAL A 260 9.46 63.92 -60.69
CA VAL A 260 9.78 62.65 -61.35
C VAL A 260 11.17 62.70 -62.00
N LEU A 261 11.55 63.81 -62.62
CA LEU A 261 12.88 63.98 -63.21
C LEU A 261 13.98 63.92 -62.15
N HIS A 262 13.79 64.59 -61.01
CA HIS A 262 14.73 64.54 -59.89
C HIS A 262 14.84 63.13 -59.31
N ARG A 263 13.71 62.46 -59.06
CA ARG A 263 13.70 61.07 -58.59
C ARG A 263 14.32 60.11 -59.61
N TRP A 264 14.10 60.32 -60.91
CA TRP A 264 14.73 59.54 -61.98
C TRP A 264 16.24 59.72 -62.03
N GLN A 265 16.72 60.95 -61.95
CA GLN A 265 18.17 61.24 -61.93
C GLN A 265 18.85 60.64 -60.70
N ALA A 266 18.17 60.60 -59.56
CA ALA A 266 18.65 59.93 -58.34
C ALA A 266 18.79 58.40 -58.52
N LEU A 267 18.09 57.77 -59.48
CA LEU A 267 18.28 56.35 -59.82
C LEU A 267 19.60 56.07 -60.54
N ALA A 268 20.31 57.12 -61.00
CA ALA A 268 21.52 57.04 -61.82
C ALA A 268 21.35 56.18 -63.08
N ALA A 269 20.22 56.33 -63.77
CA ALA A 269 19.95 55.63 -65.04
C ALA A 269 20.90 56.09 -66.15
N ALA A 270 21.13 55.23 -67.14
CA ALA A 270 21.98 55.53 -68.30
C ALA A 270 21.46 56.74 -69.12
N SER A 271 20.15 56.98 -69.07
CA SER A 271 19.51 58.17 -69.65
C SER A 271 19.24 59.23 -68.58
N ALA A 272 19.66 60.47 -68.87
CA ALA A 272 19.41 61.64 -68.03
C ALA A 272 17.92 62.08 -67.98
N VAL A 273 17.09 61.53 -68.87
CA VAL A 273 15.63 61.74 -68.93
C VAL A 273 14.87 60.41 -68.82
N PRO A 274 13.65 60.40 -68.27
CA PRO A 274 12.82 59.20 -68.20
C PRO A 274 12.50 58.62 -69.58
N VAL A 275 12.93 57.37 -69.81
CA VAL A 275 12.70 56.62 -71.05
C VAL A 275 11.76 55.44 -70.81
N LYS A 276 11.11 54.97 -71.88
CA LYS A 276 10.24 53.78 -71.84
C LYS A 276 11.11 52.52 -71.65
N ALA A 277 10.74 51.66 -70.70
CA ALA A 277 11.23 50.28 -70.67
C ALA A 277 10.17 49.34 -71.26
N ASP A 278 10.60 48.28 -71.94
CA ASP A 278 9.69 47.42 -72.71
C ASP A 278 8.75 46.59 -71.82
N ALA A 279 9.19 46.28 -70.60
CA ALA A 279 8.47 45.43 -69.64
C ALA A 279 7.99 46.20 -68.38
N GLU A 280 7.88 47.53 -68.44
CA GLU A 280 7.53 48.36 -67.28
C GLU A 280 6.11 48.11 -66.73
N ILE A 281 5.19 47.63 -67.57
CA ILE A 281 3.80 47.36 -67.20
C ILE A 281 3.71 46.00 -66.52
N GLU A 282 4.31 45.01 -67.17
CA GLU A 282 4.40 43.63 -66.75
C GLU A 282 5.14 43.52 -65.41
N LEU A 283 6.22 44.29 -65.22
CA LEU A 283 6.95 44.34 -63.95
C LEU A 283 6.11 44.90 -62.80
N ASN A 284 5.36 45.99 -63.02
CA ASN A 284 4.46 46.52 -61.99
C ASN A 284 3.37 45.50 -61.63
N ALA A 285 2.75 44.87 -62.64
CA ALA A 285 1.74 43.84 -62.40
C ALA A 285 2.29 42.60 -61.68
N ALA A 286 3.51 42.16 -62.03
CA ALA A 286 4.19 41.05 -61.36
C ALA A 286 4.54 41.39 -59.90
N PHE A 287 4.98 42.61 -59.63
CA PHE A 287 5.23 43.10 -58.27
C PHE A 287 3.93 43.18 -57.46
N ASP A 288 2.86 43.75 -58.00
CA ASP A 288 1.56 43.85 -57.31
C ASP A 288 1.01 42.45 -56.96
N ALA A 289 1.10 41.49 -57.89
CA ALA A 289 0.68 40.11 -57.66
C ALA A 289 1.54 39.39 -56.61
N LEU A 290 2.86 39.62 -56.62
CA LEU A 290 3.78 39.07 -55.63
C LEU A 290 3.54 39.68 -54.24
N ASP A 291 3.37 41.00 -54.15
CA ASP A 291 3.08 41.73 -52.92
C ASP A 291 1.75 41.28 -52.29
N GLU A 292 0.71 41.07 -53.10
CA GLU A 292 -0.56 40.52 -52.61
C GLU A 292 -0.39 39.10 -52.06
N ALA A 293 0.36 38.24 -52.75
CA ALA A 293 0.65 36.88 -52.28
C ALA A 293 1.49 36.88 -50.99
N MET A 294 2.51 37.73 -50.90
CA MET A 294 3.35 37.87 -49.71
C MET A 294 2.56 38.40 -48.52
N LYS A 295 1.68 39.38 -48.70
CA LYS A 295 0.79 39.90 -47.64
C LYS A 295 -0.13 38.81 -47.08
N LYS A 296 -0.71 37.99 -47.96
CA LYS A 296 -1.56 36.85 -47.55
C LYS A 296 -0.75 35.79 -46.80
N LEU A 297 0.44 35.42 -47.29
CA LEU A 297 1.32 34.46 -46.60
C LEU A 297 1.84 35.00 -45.26
N GLY A 298 2.25 36.26 -45.21
CA GLY A 298 2.73 36.92 -43.98
C GLY A 298 1.65 37.00 -42.90
N ALA A 299 0.41 37.27 -43.29
CA ALA A 299 -0.74 37.21 -42.37
C ALA A 299 -1.01 35.80 -41.83
N MET A 300 -0.71 34.75 -42.62
CA MET A 300 -0.85 33.36 -42.17
C MET A 300 0.32 32.93 -41.27
N THR A 301 1.55 33.36 -41.54
CA THR A 301 2.77 32.91 -40.81
C THR A 301 3.21 33.85 -39.70
N GLU A 302 2.42 34.88 -39.37
CA GLU A 302 2.76 35.94 -38.41
C GLU A 302 4.09 36.67 -38.69
N VAL A 303 4.56 36.61 -39.94
CA VAL A 303 5.73 37.38 -40.39
C VAL A 303 5.24 38.80 -40.64
N GLY A 304 5.41 39.67 -39.63
CA GLY A 304 4.77 40.99 -39.55
C GLY A 304 4.90 41.84 -40.82
N SER A 305 6.07 42.46 -41.03
CA SER A 305 6.34 43.31 -42.21
C SER A 305 7.57 42.81 -42.97
N PHE A 306 7.52 42.94 -44.29
CA PHE A 306 8.63 42.66 -45.21
C PHE A 306 9.48 43.91 -45.52
N ASP A 307 9.16 45.05 -44.90
CA ASP A 307 9.89 46.30 -45.07
C ASP A 307 11.37 46.13 -44.69
N GLY A 308 12.27 46.67 -45.51
CA GLY A 308 13.72 46.56 -45.32
C GLY A 308 14.33 45.17 -45.56
N MET A 309 13.54 44.13 -45.87
CA MET A 309 14.10 42.81 -46.16
C MET A 309 14.83 42.77 -47.50
N GLN A 310 15.94 42.03 -47.52
CA GLN A 310 16.70 41.73 -48.74
C GLN A 310 15.89 40.81 -49.66
N LEU A 311 15.93 41.06 -50.97
CA LEU A 311 15.23 40.24 -51.96
C LEU A 311 15.65 38.76 -51.88
N SER A 312 16.94 38.50 -51.58
CA SER A 312 17.44 37.14 -51.37
C SER A 312 16.85 36.43 -50.15
N ALA A 313 16.56 37.17 -49.08
CA ALA A 313 15.92 36.65 -47.88
C ALA A 313 14.44 36.32 -48.14
N ILE A 314 13.74 37.18 -48.89
CA ILE A 314 12.35 36.94 -49.31
C ILE A 314 12.27 35.72 -50.23
N ALA A 315 13.17 35.61 -51.21
CA ALA A 315 13.27 34.45 -52.08
C ALA A 315 13.49 33.16 -51.28
N SER A 316 14.40 33.19 -50.30
CA SER A 316 14.69 32.07 -49.41
C SER A 316 13.48 31.68 -48.56
N TRP A 317 12.76 32.66 -48.02
CA TRP A 317 11.57 32.44 -47.21
C TRP A 317 10.43 31.82 -48.04
N LEU A 318 10.13 32.36 -49.24
CA LEU A 318 9.11 31.81 -50.14
C LEU A 318 9.45 30.37 -50.57
N ARG A 319 10.72 30.10 -50.91
CA ARG A 319 11.17 28.74 -51.25
C ARG A 319 11.08 27.80 -50.05
N ALA A 320 11.40 28.27 -48.85
CA ALA A 320 11.28 27.47 -47.63
C ALA A 320 9.82 27.10 -47.34
N LEU A 321 8.88 28.04 -47.48
CA LEU A 321 7.44 27.78 -47.35
C LEU A 321 6.94 26.80 -48.41
N ALA A 322 7.30 26.99 -49.68
CA ALA A 322 6.89 26.09 -50.77
C ALA A 322 7.51 24.69 -50.66
N GLY A 323 8.73 24.59 -50.10
CA GLY A 323 9.45 23.34 -49.87
C GLY A 323 8.85 22.50 -48.74
N ASP A 324 8.29 23.13 -47.71
CA ASP A 324 7.64 22.43 -46.59
C ASP A 324 6.15 22.19 -46.86
N ARG A 325 5.86 21.08 -47.56
CA ARG A 325 4.49 20.67 -47.89
C ARG A 325 3.77 19.94 -46.76
N GLN A 326 4.49 19.48 -45.73
CA GLN A 326 3.92 18.61 -44.71
C GLN A 326 3.40 19.39 -43.50
N THR A 327 4.11 20.44 -43.07
CA THR A 327 3.73 21.19 -41.86
C THR A 327 2.34 21.82 -41.95
N PRO A 328 1.94 22.50 -43.04
CA PRO A 328 0.59 23.06 -43.17
C PRO A 328 -0.53 22.05 -43.01
N LEU A 329 -0.33 20.82 -43.50
CA LEU A 329 -1.31 19.74 -43.38
C LEU A 329 -1.42 19.19 -41.95
N ARG A 330 -0.38 19.35 -41.13
CA ARG A 330 -0.36 18.92 -39.72
C ARG A 330 -0.89 20.00 -38.76
N LEU A 331 -0.77 21.27 -39.12
CA LEU A 331 -1.17 22.41 -38.26
C LEU A 331 -2.64 22.39 -37.80
N PRO A 332 -3.64 21.98 -38.61
CA PRO A 332 -5.02 21.86 -38.15
C PRO A 332 -5.16 20.92 -36.93
N GLY A 333 -4.49 19.76 -36.97
CA GLY A 333 -4.48 18.81 -35.84
C GLY A 333 -3.78 19.38 -34.61
N ILE A 334 -2.70 20.13 -34.79
CA ILE A 334 -2.00 20.84 -33.70
C ILE A 334 -2.89 21.95 -33.10
N HIS A 335 -3.62 22.69 -33.93
CA HIS A 335 -4.57 23.70 -33.49
C HIS A 335 -5.71 23.12 -32.68
N ASP A 336 -6.27 22.00 -33.13
CA ASP A 336 -7.31 21.26 -32.41
C ASP A 336 -6.79 20.79 -31.05
N LEU A 337 -5.61 20.15 -31.00
CA LEU A 337 -4.97 19.75 -29.76
C LEU A 337 -4.76 20.93 -28.80
N ARG A 338 -4.15 22.03 -29.26
CA ARG A 338 -3.96 23.26 -28.45
C ARG A 338 -5.30 23.81 -27.94
N SER A 339 -6.36 23.72 -28.74
CA SER A 339 -7.71 24.12 -28.35
C SER A 339 -8.27 23.24 -27.24
N ARG A 340 -8.11 21.90 -27.32
CA ARG A 340 -8.54 20.95 -26.27
C ARG A 340 -7.84 21.24 -24.94
N PHE A 341 -6.53 21.46 -24.94
CA PHE A 341 -5.79 21.87 -23.73
C PHE A 341 -6.30 23.20 -23.17
N ARG A 342 -6.58 24.19 -24.03
CA ARG A 342 -7.13 25.49 -23.61
C ARG A 342 -8.51 25.35 -22.98
N GLN A 343 -9.41 24.58 -23.59
CA GLN A 343 -10.75 24.33 -23.08
C GLN A 343 -10.73 23.57 -21.74
N ALA A 344 -9.72 22.72 -21.53
CA ALA A 344 -9.49 22.04 -20.25
C ALA A 344 -8.75 22.89 -19.20
N GLY A 345 -8.44 24.16 -19.49
CA GLY A 345 -7.71 25.04 -18.57
C GLY A 345 -6.23 24.68 -18.39
N LEU A 346 -5.65 23.88 -19.29
CA LEU A 346 -4.28 23.36 -19.22
C LEU A 346 -3.27 24.18 -20.04
N VAL A 347 -3.57 25.46 -20.31
CA VAL A 347 -2.64 26.35 -21.03
C VAL A 347 -1.33 26.49 -20.26
N SER A 348 -1.40 26.68 -18.94
CA SER A 348 -0.22 26.81 -18.08
C SER A 348 0.66 25.55 -18.08
N PHE A 349 0.08 24.37 -18.31
CA PHE A 349 0.86 23.14 -18.46
C PHE A 349 1.67 23.16 -19.76
N VAL A 350 1.05 23.57 -20.88
CA VAL A 350 1.75 23.69 -22.17
C VAL A 350 2.86 24.75 -22.07
N ASP A 351 2.63 25.84 -21.37
CA ASP A 351 3.64 26.87 -21.13
C ASP A 351 4.78 26.36 -20.24
N ASP A 352 4.48 25.60 -19.17
CA ASP A 352 5.49 24.94 -18.32
C ASP A 352 6.38 23.97 -19.11
N LEU A 353 5.81 23.21 -20.05
CA LEU A 353 6.59 22.35 -20.95
C LEU A 353 7.53 23.15 -21.86
N ARG A 354 7.05 24.29 -22.38
CA ARG A 354 7.82 25.18 -23.27
C ARG A 354 8.97 25.85 -22.53
N GLU A 355 8.68 26.46 -21.39
CA GLU A 355 9.64 27.26 -20.60
C GLU A 355 10.76 26.41 -20.00
N ASN A 356 10.44 25.18 -19.57
CA ASN A 356 11.41 24.28 -18.95
C ASN A 356 12.07 23.30 -19.93
N GLY A 357 11.76 23.37 -21.24
CA GLY A 357 12.38 22.54 -22.27
C GLY A 357 12.23 21.03 -22.02
N VAL A 358 11.07 20.59 -21.54
CA VAL A 358 10.85 19.21 -21.09
C VAL A 358 10.78 18.26 -22.30
N ALA A 359 11.57 17.19 -22.27
CA ALA A 359 11.54 16.16 -23.31
C ALA A 359 10.15 15.49 -23.41
N ALA A 360 9.71 15.19 -24.63
CA ALA A 360 8.37 14.68 -24.92
C ALA A 360 8.01 13.39 -24.18
N GLU A 361 9.00 12.51 -23.96
CA GLU A 361 8.87 11.27 -23.18
C GLU A 361 8.51 11.49 -21.71
N HIS A 362 8.75 12.68 -21.16
CA HIS A 362 8.43 13.02 -19.77
C HIS A 362 7.13 13.81 -19.62
N TRP A 363 6.45 14.20 -20.70
CA TRP A 363 5.25 15.05 -20.61
C TRP A 363 4.12 14.39 -19.81
N SER A 364 3.89 13.10 -20.02
CA SER A 364 2.86 12.34 -19.29
C SER A 364 3.17 12.26 -17.79
N ALA A 365 4.42 11.93 -17.45
CA ALA A 365 4.88 11.89 -16.06
C ALA A 365 4.82 13.28 -15.39
N ARG A 366 5.13 14.34 -16.14
CA ARG A 366 5.08 15.73 -15.66
C ARG A 366 3.64 16.20 -15.41
N PHE A 367 2.72 15.85 -16.30
CA PHE A 367 1.30 16.09 -16.08
C PHE A 367 0.79 15.35 -14.83
N GLU A 368 1.13 14.07 -14.69
CA GLU A 368 0.74 13.28 -13.51
C GLU A 368 1.33 13.87 -12.22
N TYR A 369 2.57 14.34 -12.24
CA TYR A 369 3.18 15.05 -11.12
C TYR A 369 2.37 16.31 -10.74
N ILE A 370 2.08 17.17 -11.71
CA ILE A 370 1.36 18.43 -11.49
C ILE A 370 -0.04 18.14 -10.95
N TRP A 371 -0.77 17.20 -11.56
CA TRP A 371 -2.13 16.84 -11.14
C TRP A 371 -2.17 16.27 -9.71
N LEU A 372 -1.36 15.25 -9.44
CA LEU A 372 -1.34 14.59 -8.13
C LEU A 372 -0.85 15.53 -7.02
N TYR A 373 0.19 16.34 -7.28
CA TYR A 373 0.68 17.27 -6.28
C TYR A 373 -0.33 18.39 -6.02
N SER A 374 -1.02 18.88 -7.05
CA SER A 374 -2.08 19.89 -6.90
C SER A 374 -3.23 19.37 -6.02
N ALA A 375 -3.67 18.13 -6.27
CA ALA A 375 -4.70 17.47 -5.45
C ALA A 375 -4.22 17.19 -4.02
N LEU A 376 -2.95 16.83 -3.85
CA LEU A 376 -2.34 16.62 -2.53
C LEU A 376 -2.31 17.92 -1.72
N GLU A 377 -1.92 19.04 -2.32
CA GLU A 377 -1.95 20.35 -1.67
C GLU A 377 -3.37 20.79 -1.32
N GLU A 378 -4.36 20.51 -2.16
CA GLU A 378 -5.78 20.75 -1.84
C GLU A 378 -6.25 19.87 -0.67
N ALA A 379 -5.81 18.61 -0.60
CA ALA A 379 -6.09 17.73 0.52
C ALA A 379 -5.50 18.27 1.84
N PHE A 380 -4.28 18.81 1.80
CA PHE A 380 -3.66 19.45 2.97
C PHE A 380 -4.33 20.78 3.34
N ALA A 381 -4.77 21.56 2.37
CA ALA A 381 -5.48 22.82 2.63
C ALA A 381 -6.88 22.59 3.23
N SER A 382 -7.57 21.53 2.79
CA SER A 382 -8.92 21.18 3.28
C SER A 382 -8.92 20.46 4.63
N ASP A 383 -7.82 19.80 5.00
CA ASP A 383 -7.68 19.05 6.25
C ASP A 383 -6.39 19.44 7.00
N PRO A 384 -6.47 20.43 7.91
CA PRO A 384 -5.30 20.93 8.64
C PRO A 384 -4.57 19.84 9.44
N ALA A 385 -5.27 18.79 9.88
CA ALA A 385 -4.67 17.70 10.65
C ALA A 385 -3.74 16.82 9.80
N LEU A 386 -3.93 16.78 8.47
CA LEU A 386 -2.97 16.16 7.56
C LEU A 386 -1.76 17.06 7.32
N ALA A 387 -1.97 18.36 7.15
CA ALA A 387 -0.91 19.32 6.89
C ALA A 387 0.03 19.50 8.10
N SER A 388 -0.52 19.47 9.32
CA SER A 388 0.24 19.59 10.56
C SER A 388 0.71 18.25 11.13
N PHE A 389 0.61 17.16 10.36
CA PHE A 389 1.04 15.85 10.84
C PHE A 389 2.53 15.85 11.15
N ASN A 390 2.89 15.17 12.23
CA ASN A 390 4.28 14.95 12.64
C ASN A 390 4.37 13.56 13.27
N GLY A 391 5.15 12.66 12.67
CA GLY A 391 5.24 11.28 13.10
C GLY A 391 5.73 11.11 14.53
N ARG A 392 6.64 11.97 15.04
CA ARG A 392 7.10 11.90 16.44
C ARG A 392 5.98 12.21 17.42
N THR A 393 5.16 13.23 17.13
CA THR A 393 3.99 13.55 17.95
C THR A 393 2.96 12.43 17.88
N HIS A 394 2.78 11.83 16.71
CA HIS A 394 1.88 10.70 16.53
C HIS A 394 2.34 9.42 17.25
N GLU A 395 3.63 9.11 17.21
CA GLU A 395 4.27 8.04 17.99
C GLU A 395 4.04 8.25 19.49
N LYS A 396 4.16 9.49 19.99
CA LYS A 396 3.84 9.82 21.39
C LYS A 396 2.38 9.51 21.73
N VAL A 397 1.45 9.85 20.85
CA VAL A 397 0.03 9.49 20.99
C VAL A 397 -0.18 7.97 21.02
N ILE A 398 0.56 7.21 20.22
CA ILE A 398 0.53 5.74 20.23
C ILE A 398 1.03 5.20 21.57
N GLU A 399 2.17 5.67 22.08
CA GLU A 399 2.71 5.26 23.38
C GLU A 399 1.72 5.54 24.52
N ASP A 400 1.14 6.75 24.53
CA ASP A 400 0.18 7.15 25.55
C ASP A 400 -1.09 6.29 25.45
N PHE A 401 -1.57 6.01 24.23
CA PHE A 401 -2.68 5.08 24.00
C PHE A 401 -2.37 3.67 24.52
N GLN A 402 -1.18 3.11 24.24
CA GLN A 402 -0.78 1.78 24.71
C GLN A 402 -0.76 1.73 26.25
N CYS A 403 -0.18 2.74 26.89
CA CYS A 403 -0.13 2.86 28.34
C CYS A 403 -1.54 2.97 28.95
N LEU A 404 -2.38 3.83 28.39
CA LEU A 404 -3.75 4.03 28.82
C LEU A 404 -4.61 2.78 28.60
N ASP A 405 -4.41 2.02 27.51
CA ASP A 405 -5.12 0.76 27.25
C ASP A 405 -4.84 -0.28 28.34
N LEU A 406 -3.57 -0.49 28.66
CA LEU A 406 -3.15 -1.42 29.72
C LEU A 406 -3.64 -0.96 31.11
N LYS A 407 -3.51 0.34 31.41
CA LYS A 407 -4.00 0.94 32.65
C LYS A 407 -5.52 0.78 32.77
N ARG A 408 -6.25 1.04 31.69
CA ARG A 408 -7.71 0.87 31.61
C ARG A 408 -8.12 -0.57 31.87
N VAL A 409 -7.44 -1.57 31.29
CA VAL A 409 -7.74 -3.00 31.53
C VAL A 409 -7.61 -3.34 33.02
N ARG A 410 -6.53 -2.88 33.67
CA ARG A 410 -6.32 -3.09 35.11
C ARG A 410 -7.38 -2.38 35.97
N LEU A 411 -7.67 -1.12 35.66
CA LEU A 411 -8.69 -0.33 36.36
C LEU A 411 -10.12 -0.84 36.15
N ALA A 412 -10.42 -1.40 34.97
CA ALA A 412 -11.71 -2.01 34.69
C ALA A 412 -11.96 -3.22 35.57
N ALA A 413 -10.94 -4.05 35.84
CA ALA A 413 -11.04 -5.16 36.78
C ALA A 413 -11.40 -4.67 38.20
N GLN A 414 -10.76 -3.59 38.67
CA GLN A 414 -11.06 -2.99 39.97
C GLN A 414 -12.50 -2.44 40.03
N ARG A 415 -12.96 -1.76 38.98
CA ARG A 415 -14.35 -1.28 38.86
C ARG A 415 -15.36 -2.43 38.93
N ILE A 416 -15.09 -3.53 38.21
CA ILE A 416 -15.97 -4.72 38.23
C ILE A 416 -16.01 -5.32 39.64
N CYS A 417 -14.85 -5.47 40.30
CA CYS A 417 -14.79 -5.97 41.67
C CYS A 417 -15.59 -5.09 42.65
N ARG A 418 -15.53 -3.77 42.51
CA ARG A 418 -16.33 -2.83 43.33
C ARG A 418 -17.83 -2.98 43.08
N LEU A 419 -18.26 -2.97 41.81
CA LEU A 419 -19.67 -3.15 41.44
C LEU A 419 -20.21 -4.51 41.92
N HIS A 420 -19.38 -5.55 41.83
CA HIS A 420 -19.70 -6.86 42.39
C HIS A 420 -19.87 -6.79 43.90
N ALA A 421 -18.96 -6.16 44.63
CA ALA A 421 -19.05 -6.02 46.09
C ALA A 421 -20.32 -5.27 46.52
N GLU A 422 -20.64 -4.15 45.85
CA GLU A 422 -21.87 -3.38 46.08
C GLU A 422 -23.13 -4.24 45.89
N ARG A 423 -23.20 -4.98 44.78
CA ARG A 423 -24.32 -5.90 44.48
C ARG A 423 -24.39 -7.08 45.46
N ALA A 424 -23.24 -7.62 45.88
CA ALA A 424 -23.18 -8.72 46.83
C ALA A 424 -23.65 -8.25 48.21
N ILE A 425 -23.24 -7.06 48.67
CA ILE A 425 -23.70 -6.47 49.92
C ILE A 425 -25.22 -6.20 49.87
N GLU A 426 -25.72 -5.66 48.76
CA GLU A 426 -27.16 -5.44 48.57
C GLU A 426 -27.95 -6.75 48.69
N ALA A 427 -27.50 -7.81 48.02
CA ALA A 427 -28.12 -9.13 48.10
C ALA A 427 -28.03 -9.73 49.52
N MET A 428 -26.88 -9.57 50.17
CA MET A 428 -26.67 -10.06 51.54
C MET A 428 -27.58 -9.37 52.55
N ASN A 429 -27.84 -8.07 52.37
CA ASN A 429 -28.75 -7.30 53.21
C ASN A 429 -30.21 -7.63 52.94
N ARG A 430 -30.58 -7.83 51.66
CA ARG A 430 -31.95 -8.22 51.25
C ARG A 430 -32.32 -9.62 51.74
N HIS A 431 -31.37 -10.55 51.73
CA HIS A 431 -31.58 -11.96 52.07
C HIS A 431 -30.77 -12.35 53.33
N PHE A 432 -31.12 -11.74 54.46
CA PHE A 432 -30.37 -11.88 55.72
C PHE A 432 -30.23 -13.33 56.21
N ASP A 433 -31.29 -14.14 56.08
CA ASP A 433 -31.26 -15.55 56.51
C ASP A 433 -30.28 -16.39 55.69
N GLN A 434 -30.24 -16.18 54.37
CA GLN A 434 -29.28 -16.81 53.47
C GLN A 434 -27.84 -16.39 53.81
N THR A 435 -27.64 -15.10 54.10
CA THR A 435 -26.34 -14.57 54.53
C THR A 435 -25.84 -15.23 55.82
N ASN A 436 -26.73 -15.40 56.81
CA ASN A 436 -26.37 -16.05 58.06
C ASN A 436 -26.03 -17.52 57.87
N LEU A 437 -26.76 -18.23 56.99
CA LEU A 437 -26.45 -19.60 56.62
C LEU A 437 -25.03 -19.71 56.04
N VAL A 438 -24.71 -18.89 55.02
CA VAL A 438 -23.39 -18.89 54.36
C VAL A 438 -22.28 -18.53 55.35
N LYS A 439 -22.44 -17.46 56.14
CA LYS A 439 -21.44 -17.06 57.14
C LYS A 439 -21.22 -18.15 58.18
N ARG A 440 -22.28 -18.74 58.72
CA ARG A 440 -22.18 -19.84 59.70
C ARG A 440 -21.41 -21.02 59.11
N GLU A 441 -21.66 -21.34 57.85
CA GLU A 441 -21.02 -22.46 57.17
C GLU A 441 -19.54 -22.25 56.92
N VAL A 442 -19.16 -21.03 56.54
CA VAL A 442 -17.77 -20.61 56.32
C VAL A 442 -16.94 -20.69 57.61
N HIS A 443 -17.50 -20.30 58.77
CA HIS A 443 -16.77 -20.32 60.05
C HIS A 443 -16.64 -21.72 60.69
N LYS A 444 -17.28 -22.76 60.13
CA LYS A 444 -17.13 -24.13 60.64
C LYS A 444 -15.74 -24.67 60.33
N LYS A 445 -15.14 -25.40 61.28
CA LYS A 445 -13.86 -26.10 61.07
C LYS A 445 -14.01 -27.47 60.38
N SER A 446 -15.19 -28.10 60.49
CA SER A 446 -15.50 -29.42 59.94
C SER A 446 -17.03 -29.64 59.86
N ARG A 447 -17.46 -30.78 59.29
CA ARG A 447 -18.88 -31.16 59.11
C ARG A 447 -19.67 -30.13 58.29
N HIS A 448 -19.11 -29.76 57.15
CA HIS A 448 -19.80 -28.84 56.24
C HIS A 448 -21.00 -29.51 55.57
N ILE A 449 -22.10 -28.77 55.43
CA ILE A 449 -23.27 -29.22 54.68
C ILE A 449 -22.91 -29.43 53.20
N PRO A 450 -23.57 -30.35 52.48
CA PRO A 450 -23.37 -30.52 51.05
C PRO A 450 -23.60 -29.21 50.29
N LEU A 451 -22.78 -28.95 49.25
CA LEU A 451 -22.89 -27.72 48.44
C LEU A 451 -24.28 -27.55 47.82
N ARG A 452 -24.92 -28.65 47.40
CA ARG A 452 -26.29 -28.67 46.90
C ARG A 452 -27.29 -28.13 47.94
N GLU A 453 -27.17 -28.54 49.20
CA GLU A 453 -28.03 -28.05 50.29
C GLU A 453 -27.74 -26.58 50.61
N LEU A 454 -26.46 -26.18 50.62
CA LEU A 454 -26.08 -24.78 50.82
C LEU A 454 -26.66 -23.88 49.72
N LEU A 455 -26.58 -24.30 48.47
CA LEU A 455 -27.14 -23.57 47.34
C LEU A 455 -28.66 -23.50 47.40
N ALA A 456 -29.33 -24.60 47.75
CA ALA A 456 -30.78 -24.62 47.92
C ALA A 456 -31.24 -23.68 49.06
N GLY A 457 -30.45 -23.58 50.13
CA GLY A 457 -30.74 -22.73 51.29
C GLY A 457 -30.33 -21.26 51.12
N ALA A 458 -29.39 -20.94 50.23
CA ALA A 458 -28.88 -19.58 50.03
C ALA A 458 -28.60 -19.23 48.55
N PRO A 459 -29.54 -19.43 47.61
CA PRO A 459 -29.27 -19.28 46.18
C PRO A 459 -28.95 -17.83 45.77
N ASP A 460 -29.68 -16.85 46.29
CA ASP A 460 -29.57 -15.44 45.91
C ASP A 460 -28.29 -14.79 46.46
N VAL A 461 -27.85 -15.22 47.65
CA VAL A 461 -26.62 -14.73 48.27
C VAL A 461 -25.39 -15.43 47.68
N LEU A 462 -25.43 -16.76 47.51
CA LEU A 462 -24.27 -17.53 47.05
C LEU A 462 -23.87 -17.16 45.62
N THR A 463 -24.83 -17.04 44.71
CA THR A 463 -24.61 -16.60 43.32
C THR A 463 -24.18 -15.13 43.21
N ARG A 464 -24.42 -14.31 44.25
CA ARG A 464 -23.94 -12.93 44.30
C ARG A 464 -22.58 -12.77 44.94
N ILE A 465 -22.21 -13.61 45.92
CA ILE A 465 -20.86 -13.65 46.49
C ILE A 465 -19.87 -14.23 45.49
N VAL A 466 -20.26 -15.27 44.74
CA VAL A 466 -19.44 -15.84 43.68
C VAL A 466 -20.28 -15.98 42.40
N PRO A 467 -20.21 -15.00 41.48
CA PRO A 467 -21.08 -14.94 40.31
C PRO A 467 -20.66 -15.84 39.15
N CYS A 468 -19.40 -16.25 39.08
CA CYS A 468 -18.90 -17.08 37.98
C CYS A 468 -18.65 -18.51 38.48
N TRP A 469 -19.27 -19.50 37.85
CA TRP A 469 -19.14 -20.91 38.23
C TRP A 469 -18.55 -21.68 37.06
N VAL A 470 -17.50 -22.45 37.32
CA VAL A 470 -16.85 -23.33 36.33
C VAL A 470 -17.12 -24.76 36.78
N ALA A 471 -17.82 -25.55 35.97
CA ALA A 471 -18.26 -26.89 36.33
C ALA A 471 -18.40 -27.77 35.08
N SER A 472 -18.18 -29.08 35.22
CA SER A 472 -18.54 -30.02 34.17
C SER A 472 -20.06 -30.13 34.02
N PRO A 473 -20.59 -30.50 32.83
CA PRO A 473 -22.04 -30.61 32.62
C PRO A 473 -22.72 -31.55 33.64
N LEU A 474 -22.05 -32.66 33.99
CA LEU A 474 -22.51 -33.57 35.04
C LEU A 474 -22.61 -32.89 36.42
N SER A 475 -21.62 -32.09 36.78
CA SER A 475 -21.59 -31.35 38.06
C SER A 475 -22.73 -30.34 38.15
N VAL A 476 -23.03 -29.65 37.04
CA VAL A 476 -24.18 -28.74 36.93
C VAL A 476 -25.48 -29.47 37.21
N SER A 477 -25.68 -30.66 36.61
CA SER A 477 -26.88 -31.47 36.80
C SER A 477 -27.06 -31.93 38.27
N GLN A 478 -25.96 -32.30 38.94
CA GLN A 478 -25.99 -32.78 40.32
C GLN A 478 -26.18 -31.68 41.37
N LEU A 479 -25.65 -30.48 41.12
CA LEU A 479 -25.56 -29.41 42.13
C LEU A 479 -26.69 -28.39 42.05
N LEU A 480 -27.15 -28.06 40.84
CA LEU A 480 -28.10 -26.97 40.63
C LEU A 480 -29.55 -27.49 40.51
N ASP A 481 -30.50 -26.74 41.05
CA ASP A 481 -31.93 -27.04 40.87
C ASP A 481 -32.31 -26.86 39.38
N GLY A 482 -33.06 -27.82 38.83
CA GLY A 482 -33.54 -27.77 37.44
C GLY A 482 -34.77 -26.87 37.26
N SER A 483 -35.46 -26.51 38.36
CA SER A 483 -36.68 -25.71 38.33
C SER A 483 -36.45 -24.19 38.29
N LYS A 484 -35.20 -23.75 38.47
CA LYS A 484 -34.84 -22.33 38.58
C LYS A 484 -33.74 -21.95 37.60
N ARG A 485 -33.84 -20.73 37.08
CA ARG A 485 -32.71 -20.07 36.41
C ARG A 485 -31.83 -19.44 37.47
N HIS A 486 -30.56 -19.82 37.47
CA HIS A 486 -29.59 -19.37 38.46
C HIS A 486 -28.59 -18.36 37.89
N PHE A 487 -28.43 -18.34 36.56
CA PHE A 487 -27.41 -17.55 35.88
C PHE A 487 -28.00 -16.74 34.74
N ASP A 488 -27.39 -15.59 34.47
CA ASP A 488 -27.75 -14.77 33.32
C ASP A 488 -27.20 -15.41 32.03
N ILE A 489 -25.98 -15.97 32.08
CA ILE A 489 -25.24 -16.48 30.93
C ILE A 489 -24.62 -17.84 31.26
N VAL A 490 -24.71 -18.81 30.34
CA VAL A 490 -23.89 -20.02 30.30
C VAL A 490 -22.88 -19.93 29.16
N ILE A 491 -21.63 -20.27 29.45
CA ILE A 491 -20.55 -20.32 28.46
C ILE A 491 -20.08 -21.77 28.36
N PHE A 492 -20.16 -22.34 27.17
CA PHE A 492 -19.54 -23.62 26.84
C PHE A 492 -18.23 -23.34 26.13
N ASP A 493 -17.12 -23.62 26.81
CA ASP A 493 -15.78 -23.63 26.22
C ASP A 493 -15.46 -25.05 25.71
N GLU A 494 -14.63 -25.16 24.69
CA GLU A 494 -14.33 -26.45 24.01
C GLU A 494 -15.59 -27.22 23.60
N ALA A 495 -16.63 -26.50 23.14
CA ALA A 495 -17.95 -27.06 22.86
C ALA A 495 -17.98 -28.10 21.73
N SER A 496 -16.90 -28.23 20.95
CA SER A 496 -16.73 -29.34 20.01
C SER A 496 -16.53 -30.70 20.70
N GLN A 497 -16.24 -30.70 22.02
CA GLN A 497 -16.08 -31.89 22.86
C GLN A 497 -17.28 -32.17 23.77
N ILE A 498 -18.37 -31.39 23.64
CA ILE A 498 -19.56 -31.55 24.49
C ILE A 498 -20.70 -32.11 23.65
N LEU A 499 -21.34 -33.18 24.14
CA LEU A 499 -22.55 -33.74 23.52
C LEU A 499 -23.77 -32.86 23.81
N GLN A 500 -24.74 -32.86 22.90
CA GLN A 500 -25.90 -31.97 23.00
C GLN A 500 -26.73 -32.27 24.26
N GLU A 501 -26.93 -33.55 24.58
CA GLU A 501 -27.68 -34.01 25.75
C GLU A 501 -27.03 -33.61 27.07
N GLU A 502 -25.69 -33.53 27.12
CA GLU A 502 -24.95 -33.11 28.29
C GLU A 502 -25.10 -31.61 28.56
N ALA A 503 -25.29 -30.81 27.51
CA ALA A 503 -25.42 -29.36 27.60
C ALA A 503 -26.79 -28.88 28.10
N ILE A 504 -27.86 -29.66 27.85
CA ILE A 504 -29.26 -29.28 28.18
C ILE A 504 -29.44 -28.82 29.63
N PRO A 505 -28.92 -29.54 30.66
CA PRO A 505 -29.05 -29.11 32.04
C PRO A 505 -28.47 -27.70 32.30
N ALA A 506 -27.35 -27.35 31.67
CA ALA A 506 -26.75 -26.02 31.84
C ALA A 506 -27.51 -24.95 31.06
N LEU A 507 -27.97 -25.27 29.84
CA LEU A 507 -28.79 -24.38 29.01
C LEU A 507 -30.09 -23.95 29.70
N TYR A 508 -30.80 -24.88 30.34
CA TYR A 508 -32.09 -24.59 30.99
C TYR A 508 -31.98 -23.62 32.18
N ARG A 509 -30.78 -23.49 32.76
CA ARG A 509 -30.52 -22.72 33.99
C ARG A 509 -29.96 -21.32 33.72
N ALA A 510 -29.80 -20.95 32.45
CA ALA A 510 -29.32 -19.64 32.01
C ALA A 510 -30.31 -18.94 31.08
N GLU A 511 -30.18 -17.62 30.92
CA GLU A 511 -30.99 -16.84 29.98
C GLU A 511 -30.34 -16.73 28.60
N GLN A 512 -29.01 -16.67 28.56
CA GLN A 512 -28.22 -16.56 27.34
C GLN A 512 -27.16 -17.66 27.26
N VAL A 513 -26.81 -18.08 26.04
CA VAL A 513 -25.77 -19.06 25.76
C VAL A 513 -24.66 -18.44 24.92
N VAL A 514 -23.41 -18.74 25.30
CA VAL A 514 -22.22 -18.50 24.47
C VAL A 514 -21.54 -19.85 24.27
N VAL A 515 -21.20 -20.15 23.03
CA VAL A 515 -20.56 -21.40 22.63
C VAL A 515 -19.25 -21.06 21.96
N ALA A 516 -18.15 -21.59 22.48
CA ALA A 516 -16.81 -21.43 21.95
C ALA A 516 -16.16 -22.80 21.77
N GLY A 517 -15.41 -22.97 20.69
CA GLY A 517 -14.73 -24.23 20.40
C GLY A 517 -14.20 -24.23 18.97
N ASP A 518 -13.59 -25.36 18.60
CA ASP A 518 -12.98 -25.56 17.29
C ASP A 518 -13.51 -26.83 16.63
N ARG A 519 -14.23 -26.66 15.52
CA ARG A 519 -14.83 -27.74 14.72
C ARG A 519 -13.78 -28.66 14.08
N HIS A 520 -12.53 -28.23 14.00
CA HIS A 520 -11.43 -28.99 13.41
C HIS A 520 -10.57 -29.72 14.46
N GLN A 521 -10.99 -29.71 15.74
CA GLN A 521 -10.43 -30.55 16.80
C GLN A 521 -11.26 -31.82 17.03
N LEU A 522 -10.87 -32.65 18.01
CA LEU A 522 -11.52 -33.95 18.22
C LEU A 522 -13.00 -33.78 18.62
N PRO A 523 -13.90 -34.61 18.08
CA PRO A 523 -15.27 -34.71 18.56
C PRO A 523 -15.33 -35.37 19.96
N PRO A 524 -16.49 -35.34 20.64
CA PRO A 524 -16.65 -35.93 21.97
C PRO A 524 -16.39 -37.45 21.94
N THR A 525 -15.76 -37.98 22.99
CA THR A 525 -15.51 -39.43 23.11
C THR A 525 -16.66 -40.11 23.87
N THR A 526 -17.46 -40.93 23.18
CA THR A 526 -18.57 -41.70 23.79
C THR A 526 -18.06 -42.94 24.54
N PHE A 527 -17.36 -42.77 25.67
CA PHE A 527 -16.73 -43.89 26.38
C PHE A 527 -17.71 -44.83 27.12
N PHE A 528 -18.98 -44.44 27.29
CA PHE A 528 -19.93 -45.14 28.17
C PHE A 528 -21.10 -45.86 27.47
N SER A 529 -21.19 -45.86 26.14
CA SER A 529 -22.35 -46.43 25.42
C SER A 529 -22.31 -47.96 25.20
N THR A 530 -21.36 -48.68 25.83
CA THR A 530 -21.17 -50.14 25.63
C THR A 530 -21.41 -51.00 26.89
N VAL A 531 -22.12 -50.50 27.91
CA VAL A 531 -22.29 -51.24 29.19
C VAL A 531 -23.59 -52.09 29.26
N GLU A 532 -24.27 -52.36 28.14
CA GLU A 532 -25.35 -53.36 28.13
C GLU A 532 -24.95 -54.58 27.28
N GLY A 533 -24.09 -55.43 27.86
CA GLY A 533 -23.67 -56.71 27.29
C GLY A 533 -22.49 -57.30 28.06
N GLU A 534 -22.78 -58.02 29.15
CA GLU A 534 -21.78 -58.80 29.88
C GLU A 534 -21.35 -60.05 29.08
N ASP A 535 -20.09 -60.44 29.30
CA ASP A 535 -19.43 -61.70 28.93
C ASP A 535 -18.98 -61.91 27.47
N GLU A 536 -18.05 -61.09 27.00
CA GLU A 536 -16.93 -61.52 26.13
C GLU A 536 -15.87 -60.40 26.10
N ILE A 537 -14.60 -60.69 26.41
CA ILE A 537 -13.50 -59.77 26.15
C ILE A 537 -13.32 -59.77 24.62
N PRO A 538 -13.65 -58.70 23.88
CA PRO A 538 -13.48 -58.71 22.44
C PRO A 538 -11.99 -58.58 22.14
N ASP A 539 -11.49 -59.35 21.17
CA ASP A 539 -10.21 -59.07 20.51
C ASP A 539 -10.22 -57.61 20.04
N GLU A 540 -9.15 -56.87 20.35
CA GLU A 540 -9.00 -55.42 20.09
C GLU A 540 -8.92 -55.04 18.60
N ASP A 541 -9.11 -55.99 17.68
CA ASP A 541 -9.04 -55.76 16.25
C ASP A 541 -10.42 -55.94 15.59
N ALA A 542 -10.94 -54.80 15.10
CA ALA A 542 -11.91 -54.61 14.01
C ALA A 542 -13.43 -54.49 14.27
N ASP A 543 -14.07 -55.03 15.32
CA ASP A 543 -15.57 -55.08 15.33
C ASP A 543 -16.32 -54.25 16.39
N ALA A 544 -15.64 -53.59 17.33
CA ALA A 544 -16.31 -52.70 18.31
C ALA A 544 -16.68 -51.30 17.75
N HIS A 545 -16.09 -50.90 16.62
CA HIS A 545 -16.30 -49.57 16.01
C HIS A 545 -17.41 -49.56 14.94
N THR A 546 -17.72 -50.71 14.34
CA THR A 546 -18.74 -50.84 13.29
C THR A 546 -20.16 -50.66 13.86
N ALA A 547 -20.41 -51.13 15.09
CA ALA A 547 -21.65 -50.83 15.83
C ALA A 547 -21.77 -49.35 16.22
N ARG A 548 -20.63 -48.68 16.44
CA ARG A 548 -20.54 -47.27 16.84
C ARG A 548 -20.84 -46.32 15.67
N ALA A 549 -20.45 -46.70 14.46
CA ALA A 549 -20.81 -46.00 13.22
C ALA A 549 -22.32 -46.04 12.93
N ALA A 550 -23.00 -47.13 13.31
CA ALA A 550 -24.46 -47.27 13.16
C ALA A 550 -25.25 -46.39 14.15
N ALA A 551 -24.73 -46.17 15.36
CA ALA A 551 -25.34 -45.26 16.34
C ALA A 551 -25.13 -43.78 15.96
N THR A 552 -23.98 -43.41 15.39
CA THR A 552 -23.74 -42.05 14.86
C THR A 552 -24.48 -41.78 13.54
N ALA A 553 -24.78 -42.81 12.74
CA ALA A 553 -25.59 -42.66 11.52
C ALA A 553 -27.07 -42.28 11.81
N ALA A 554 -27.54 -42.40 13.06
CA ALA A 554 -28.91 -42.05 13.45
C ALA A 554 -29.11 -40.55 13.76
N VAL A 555 -28.02 -39.75 13.88
CA VAL A 555 -28.08 -38.30 14.09
C VAL A 555 -27.37 -37.61 12.92
N ASP A 556 -28.09 -37.50 11.82
CA ASP A 556 -27.60 -36.87 10.60
C ASP A 556 -27.20 -35.41 10.88
N GLY A 557 -25.89 -35.12 10.91
CA GLY A 557 -25.32 -33.77 10.74
C GLY A 557 -24.71 -33.06 11.96
N PHE A 558 -24.88 -33.53 13.20
CA PHE A 558 -24.41 -32.78 14.39
C PHE A 558 -23.61 -33.63 15.39
N GLU A 559 -22.28 -33.56 15.31
CA GLU A 559 -21.35 -34.35 16.15
C GLU A 559 -21.14 -33.75 17.56
N SER A 560 -21.42 -32.46 17.73
CA SER A 560 -21.13 -31.72 18.97
C SER A 560 -22.13 -30.58 19.22
N LEU A 561 -22.13 -30.04 20.44
CA LEU A 561 -22.87 -28.82 20.77
C LEU A 561 -22.50 -27.66 19.85
N LEU A 562 -21.21 -27.52 19.51
CA LEU A 562 -20.72 -26.47 18.61
C LEU A 562 -21.33 -26.57 17.21
N ASP A 563 -21.34 -27.78 16.62
CA ASP A 563 -21.92 -27.99 15.29
C ASP A 563 -23.43 -27.74 15.31
N THR A 564 -24.09 -28.22 16.36
CA THR A 564 -25.55 -28.07 16.55
C THR A 564 -25.94 -26.61 16.61
N LEU A 565 -25.35 -25.85 17.53
CA LEU A 565 -25.71 -24.45 17.74
C LEU A 565 -25.15 -23.54 16.64
N GLY A 566 -24.04 -23.93 16.00
CA GLY A 566 -23.46 -23.21 14.86
C GLY A 566 -24.37 -23.16 13.62
N ALA A 567 -25.32 -24.09 13.48
CA ALA A 567 -26.33 -24.04 12.41
C ALA A 567 -27.45 -23.03 12.69
N PHE A 568 -27.69 -22.67 13.96
CA PHE A 568 -28.80 -21.80 14.36
C PHE A 568 -28.35 -20.41 14.81
N LEU A 569 -27.09 -20.23 15.20
CA LEU A 569 -26.55 -19.00 15.77
C LEU A 569 -25.55 -18.30 14.84
N PRO A 570 -25.37 -16.97 14.98
CA PRO A 570 -24.33 -16.24 14.27
C PRO A 570 -22.94 -16.74 14.67
N ASN A 571 -22.13 -17.13 13.69
CA ASN A 571 -20.77 -17.62 13.91
C ASN A 571 -19.74 -16.48 13.80
N TRP A 572 -18.81 -16.43 14.75
CA TRP A 572 -17.69 -15.49 14.76
C TRP A 572 -16.38 -16.27 14.83
N PHE A 573 -15.43 -15.96 13.94
CA PHE A 573 -14.13 -16.64 13.90
C PHE A 573 -13.06 -15.81 14.60
N LEU A 574 -12.23 -16.47 15.40
CA LEU A 574 -11.01 -15.87 15.97
C LEU A 574 -9.86 -16.13 15.00
N GLU A 575 -9.33 -15.08 14.39
CA GLU A 575 -8.36 -15.22 13.31
C GLU A 575 -6.89 -15.16 13.78
N TRP A 576 -6.59 -14.54 14.91
CA TRP A 576 -5.20 -14.39 15.35
C TRP A 576 -4.69 -15.64 16.07
N HIS A 577 -3.56 -16.18 15.60
CA HIS A 577 -2.88 -17.30 16.24
C HIS A 577 -1.71 -16.82 17.09
N TYR A 578 -1.78 -17.06 18.41
CA TYR A 578 -0.79 -16.58 19.38
C TYR A 578 0.09 -17.66 20.01
N ARG A 579 -0.21 -18.94 19.76
CA ARG A 579 0.43 -20.07 20.44
C ARG A 579 1.85 -20.30 19.94
N SER A 580 2.01 -20.32 18.62
CA SER A 580 3.28 -20.67 17.99
C SER A 580 4.23 -19.48 17.98
N GLU A 581 5.45 -19.68 18.48
CA GLU A 581 6.55 -18.71 18.42
C GLU A 581 7.22 -18.65 17.04
N ASP A 582 6.86 -19.57 16.15
CA ASP A 582 7.27 -19.61 14.75
C ASP A 582 6.07 -20.01 13.89
N GLU A 583 5.80 -19.21 12.85
CA GLU A 583 4.64 -19.43 11.98
C GLU A 583 4.66 -20.76 11.24
N ARG A 584 5.84 -21.37 11.03
CA ARG A 584 5.96 -22.70 10.40
C ARG A 584 5.19 -23.77 11.16
N LEU A 585 5.07 -23.66 12.48
CA LEU A 585 4.35 -24.64 13.31
C LEU A 585 2.85 -24.72 13.02
N ILE A 586 2.25 -23.64 12.52
CA ILE A 586 0.81 -23.56 12.23
C ILE A 586 0.53 -23.41 10.74
N ALA A 587 1.51 -23.01 9.93
CA ALA A 587 1.35 -22.73 8.50
C ALA A 587 0.68 -23.88 7.74
N PHE A 588 1.10 -25.12 8.02
CA PHE A 588 0.52 -26.30 7.39
C PHE A 588 -0.97 -26.45 7.71
N SER A 589 -1.35 -26.40 8.99
CA SER A 589 -2.76 -26.49 9.40
C SER A 589 -3.57 -25.31 8.87
N ASN A 590 -2.99 -24.10 8.88
CA ASN A 590 -3.65 -22.92 8.35
C ASN A 590 -4.00 -23.09 6.87
N ALA A 591 -3.08 -23.59 6.05
CA ALA A 591 -3.30 -23.83 4.63
C ALA A 591 -4.35 -24.95 4.37
N HIS A 592 -4.20 -26.11 5.02
CA HIS A 592 -4.99 -27.30 4.68
C HIS A 592 -6.31 -27.46 5.44
N ILE A 593 -6.49 -26.72 6.54
CA ILE A 593 -7.60 -26.91 7.48
C ILE A 593 -8.38 -25.62 7.69
N TYR A 594 -7.68 -24.50 7.91
CA TYR A 594 -8.31 -23.20 8.18
C TYR A 594 -8.39 -22.28 6.96
N GLU A 595 -8.14 -22.78 5.75
CA GLU A 595 -8.27 -22.06 4.47
C GLU A 595 -7.48 -20.73 4.44
N GLY A 596 -6.32 -20.70 5.10
CA GLY A 596 -5.47 -19.51 5.20
C GLY A 596 -6.12 -18.34 5.95
N ARG A 597 -7.17 -18.57 6.76
CA ARG A 597 -7.84 -17.51 7.52
C ARG A 597 -7.03 -17.03 8.73
N LEU A 598 -6.21 -17.90 9.33
CA LEU A 598 -5.47 -17.52 10.52
C LEU A 598 -4.36 -16.53 10.19
N VAL A 599 -4.28 -15.47 10.98
CA VAL A 599 -3.22 -14.47 10.99
C VAL A 599 -2.11 -14.96 11.91
N THR A 600 -0.92 -15.14 11.33
CA THR A 600 0.30 -15.57 12.03
C THR A 600 1.38 -14.50 11.87
N PHE A 601 2.33 -14.49 12.78
CA PHE A 601 3.43 -13.55 12.77
C PHE A 601 4.75 -14.32 12.63
N PRO A 602 5.64 -13.90 11.72
CA PRO A 602 6.92 -14.55 11.56
C PRO A 602 7.82 -14.33 12.78
N SER A 603 8.73 -15.25 13.06
CA SER A 603 9.70 -15.14 14.15
C SER A 603 10.98 -14.41 13.71
N ALA A 604 11.58 -13.62 14.61
CA ALA A 604 12.93 -13.08 14.41
C ALA A 604 14.02 -14.03 14.94
N ARG A 605 13.64 -15.09 15.68
CA ARG A 605 14.58 -15.98 16.37
C ARG A 605 15.20 -16.97 15.39
N ASP A 606 16.49 -17.23 15.52
CA ASP A 606 17.19 -18.27 14.74
C ASP A 606 16.94 -19.61 15.41
N GLN A 607 15.77 -20.19 15.17
CA GLN A 607 15.42 -21.49 15.73
C GLN A 607 14.91 -22.44 14.66
N GLU A 608 15.33 -23.69 14.74
CA GLU A 608 14.76 -24.77 13.95
C GLU A 608 13.40 -25.13 14.54
N ALA A 609 12.32 -24.58 13.96
CA ALA A 609 10.97 -24.79 14.45
C ALA A 609 10.43 -26.19 14.10
N ILE A 610 10.82 -26.74 12.94
CA ILE A 610 10.39 -28.07 12.50
C ILE A 610 11.62 -28.86 12.06
N GLN A 611 11.76 -30.06 12.62
CA GLN A 611 12.77 -31.03 12.24
C GLN A 611 12.08 -32.36 11.92
N HIS A 612 12.57 -33.06 10.90
CA HIS A 612 12.18 -34.43 10.60
C HIS A 612 13.39 -35.35 10.72
N ILE A 613 13.23 -36.43 11.49
CA ILE A 613 14.23 -37.49 11.66
C ILE A 613 13.65 -38.76 11.05
N LEU A 614 14.18 -39.13 9.89
CA LEU A 614 13.89 -40.39 9.23
C LEU A 614 14.81 -41.48 9.79
N VAL A 615 14.25 -42.43 10.54
CA VAL A 615 15.03 -43.58 11.05
C VAL A 615 15.04 -44.70 10.00
N PRO A 616 16.17 -45.41 9.83
CA PRO A 616 16.24 -46.50 8.87
C PRO A 616 15.38 -47.68 9.32
N HIS A 617 14.75 -48.35 8.36
CA HIS A 617 14.08 -49.62 8.60
C HIS A 617 15.11 -50.73 8.89
N ASP A 618 14.81 -51.58 9.87
CA ASP A 618 15.62 -52.74 10.25
C ASP A 618 14.79 -54.02 10.12
N ALA A 619 15.02 -54.77 9.04
CA ALA A 619 14.29 -56.00 8.73
C ALA A 619 14.56 -57.13 9.73
N THR A 620 15.61 -57.04 10.55
CA THR A 620 15.95 -58.07 11.55
C THR A 620 15.07 -58.00 12.80
N LEU A 621 14.38 -56.87 13.01
CA LEU A 621 13.54 -56.59 14.19
C LEU A 621 12.05 -56.93 13.93
N GLY A 622 11.77 -57.87 13.01
CA GLY A 622 10.45 -58.13 12.41
C GLY A 622 9.23 -58.22 13.35
N GLY A 623 8.03 -58.07 12.76
CA GLY A 623 6.76 -58.21 13.48
C GLY A 623 6.31 -56.98 14.28
N GLN A 624 6.82 -55.78 13.94
CA GLN A 624 6.55 -54.54 14.68
C GLN A 624 5.98 -53.41 13.80
N GLU A 625 5.03 -53.74 12.94
CA GLU A 625 4.39 -52.82 11.98
C GLU A 625 3.64 -51.67 12.67
N GLU A 626 3.11 -51.90 13.88
CA GLU A 626 2.35 -50.90 14.64
C GLU A 626 3.21 -50.08 15.61
N SER A 627 4.52 -50.39 15.71
CA SER A 627 5.46 -49.67 16.56
C SER A 627 6.91 -49.99 16.16
N ALA A 628 7.50 -49.23 15.25
CA ALA A 628 8.89 -49.41 14.82
C ALA A 628 9.88 -49.26 15.99
N SER A 629 10.71 -50.28 16.25
CA SER A 629 11.73 -50.25 17.34
C SER A 629 12.72 -49.09 17.19
N ARG A 630 13.20 -48.83 15.98
CA ARG A 630 14.16 -47.74 15.72
C ARG A 630 13.57 -46.36 16.01
N GLU A 631 12.27 -46.17 15.79
CA GLU A 631 11.59 -44.94 16.20
C GLU A 631 11.53 -44.82 17.72
N VAL A 632 11.22 -45.90 18.44
CA VAL A 632 11.21 -45.91 19.92
C VAL A 632 12.58 -45.52 20.49
N GLU A 633 13.66 -46.12 19.97
CA GLU A 633 15.04 -45.82 20.38
C GLU A 633 15.39 -44.34 20.13
N GLU A 634 15.05 -43.81 18.96
CA GLU A 634 15.33 -42.42 18.60
C GLU A 634 14.49 -41.42 19.42
N VAL A 635 13.21 -41.72 19.69
CA VAL A 635 12.35 -40.91 20.56
C VAL A 635 12.97 -40.80 21.96
N VAL A 636 13.37 -41.94 22.56
CA VAL A 636 14.01 -41.93 23.89
C VAL A 636 15.30 -41.12 23.87
N ARG A 637 16.11 -41.26 22.81
CA ARG A 637 17.34 -40.48 22.63
C ARG A 637 17.06 -38.96 22.58
N GLN A 638 16.04 -38.54 21.84
CA GLN A 638 15.66 -37.13 21.72
C GLN A 638 15.07 -36.56 23.03
N VAL A 639 14.28 -37.36 23.75
CA VAL A 639 13.75 -36.98 25.07
C VAL A 639 14.89 -36.72 26.06
N ILE A 640 15.88 -37.63 26.13
CA ILE A 640 17.05 -37.48 26.99
C ILE A 640 17.88 -36.25 26.57
N LEU A 641 18.16 -36.10 25.27
CA LEU A 641 18.90 -34.96 24.75
C LEU A 641 18.23 -33.63 25.09
N HIS A 642 16.91 -33.55 25.00
CA HIS A 642 16.15 -32.34 25.38
C HIS A 642 16.27 -32.08 26.89
N ALA A 643 16.08 -33.09 27.73
CA ALA A 643 16.21 -32.95 29.17
C ALA A 643 17.61 -32.46 29.59
N GLU A 644 18.68 -32.89 28.90
CA GLU A 644 20.06 -32.46 29.15
C GLU A 644 20.35 -31.03 28.65
N THR A 645 19.92 -30.72 27.43
CA THR A 645 20.34 -29.48 26.75
C THR A 645 19.39 -28.32 26.99
N ARG A 646 18.11 -28.61 27.28
CA ARG A 646 17.02 -27.62 27.38
C ARG A 646 16.05 -27.97 28.53
N PRO A 647 16.53 -28.19 29.77
CA PRO A 647 15.68 -28.60 30.89
C PRO A 647 14.60 -27.57 31.27
N HIS A 648 14.79 -26.31 30.88
CA HIS A 648 13.89 -25.21 31.14
C HIS A 648 12.68 -25.16 30.19
N GLU A 649 12.72 -25.89 29.07
CA GLU A 649 11.61 -25.97 28.12
C GLU A 649 10.79 -27.23 28.34
N SER A 650 9.47 -27.11 28.32
CA SER A 650 8.58 -28.26 28.50
C SER A 650 8.55 -29.17 27.27
N LEU A 651 8.39 -30.48 27.47
CA LEU A 651 8.42 -31.49 26.41
C LEU A 651 7.21 -32.41 26.48
N GLY A 652 6.63 -32.72 25.33
CA GLY A 652 5.61 -33.76 25.18
C GLY A 652 5.93 -34.69 24.01
N VAL A 653 5.63 -35.97 24.17
CA VAL A 653 5.71 -36.96 23.10
C VAL A 653 4.30 -37.35 22.70
N ILE A 654 3.99 -37.21 21.42
CA ILE A 654 2.71 -37.58 20.82
C ILE A 654 2.94 -38.76 19.89
N THR A 655 2.14 -39.81 20.03
CA THR A 655 2.21 -41.01 19.18
C THR A 655 0.91 -41.20 18.41
N MET A 656 1.00 -41.86 17.26
CA MET A 656 -0.20 -42.20 16.47
C MET A 656 -1.05 -43.32 17.08
N GLY A 657 -0.48 -44.15 17.97
CA GLY A 657 -1.15 -45.31 18.57
C GLY A 657 -0.74 -45.60 20.02
N ILE A 658 -1.64 -46.25 20.76
CA ILE A 658 -1.49 -46.57 22.20
C ILE A 658 -0.37 -47.59 22.41
N LYS A 659 -0.31 -48.66 21.61
CA LYS A 659 0.76 -49.67 21.68
C LYS A 659 2.15 -49.03 21.55
N HIS A 660 2.30 -48.04 20.65
CA HIS A 660 3.55 -47.31 20.46
C HIS A 660 3.87 -46.38 21.65
N ALA A 661 2.87 -45.66 22.21
CA ALA A 661 3.05 -44.85 23.42
C ALA A 661 3.56 -45.68 24.60
N ASN A 662 2.92 -46.83 24.87
CA ASN A 662 3.30 -47.73 25.96
C ASN A 662 4.73 -48.26 25.79
N ARG A 663 5.13 -48.57 24.55
CA ARG A 663 6.49 -49.02 24.25
C ARG A 663 7.54 -47.91 24.44
N ILE A 664 7.22 -46.67 24.06
CA ILE A 664 8.08 -45.51 24.32
C ILE A 664 8.20 -45.28 25.82
N GLN A 665 7.09 -45.27 26.57
CA GLN A 665 7.11 -45.06 28.01
C GLN A 665 7.98 -46.13 28.70
N ALA A 666 7.76 -47.41 28.40
CA ALA A 666 8.55 -48.50 28.98
C ALA A 666 10.05 -48.43 28.60
N ALA A 667 10.38 -47.97 27.40
CA ALA A 667 11.77 -47.79 26.98
C ALA A 667 12.42 -46.58 27.68
N LEU A 668 11.66 -45.50 27.86
CA LEU A 668 12.10 -44.31 28.59
C LEU A 668 12.33 -44.63 30.07
N ASP A 669 11.42 -45.34 30.73
CA ASP A 669 11.56 -45.72 32.14
C ASP A 669 12.87 -46.51 32.36
N ARG A 670 13.15 -47.50 31.51
CA ARG A 670 14.42 -48.26 31.55
C ARG A 670 15.66 -47.40 31.32
N ALA A 671 15.56 -46.34 30.51
CA ALA A 671 16.68 -45.43 30.27
C ALA A 671 16.89 -44.48 31.46
N LEU A 672 15.82 -44.05 32.12
CA LEU A 672 15.84 -43.17 33.29
C LEU A 672 16.34 -43.87 34.56
N ASP A 673 16.18 -45.20 34.68
CA ASP A 673 16.76 -45.99 35.79
C ASP A 673 18.27 -45.74 35.98
N ARG A 674 18.97 -45.40 34.89
CA ARG A 674 20.42 -45.14 34.89
C ARG A 674 20.77 -43.65 34.92
N ARG A 675 19.78 -42.76 35.02
CA ARG A 675 19.92 -41.30 34.87
C ARG A 675 19.14 -40.51 35.95
N PRO A 676 19.49 -40.68 37.24
CA PRO A 676 18.84 -39.94 38.33
C PRO A 676 19.06 -38.42 38.23
N ASP A 677 20.09 -37.98 37.51
CA ASP A 677 20.40 -36.58 37.22
C ASP A 677 19.31 -35.85 36.43
N LEU A 678 18.41 -36.57 35.76
CA LEU A 678 17.30 -35.99 35.00
C LEU A 678 15.96 -35.98 35.76
N SER A 679 15.91 -36.48 36.99
CA SER A 679 14.67 -36.65 37.77
C SER A 679 13.84 -35.36 37.92
N ASP A 680 14.50 -34.22 38.13
CA ASP A 680 13.84 -32.91 38.22
C ASP A 680 13.03 -32.59 36.96
N PHE A 681 13.50 -32.99 35.77
CA PHE A 681 12.81 -32.71 34.52
C PHE A 681 11.46 -33.44 34.42
N PHE A 682 11.42 -34.68 34.91
CA PHE A 682 10.27 -35.59 34.86
C PHE A 682 9.37 -35.52 36.10
N SER A 683 9.62 -34.59 37.02
CA SER A 683 8.83 -34.43 38.23
C SER A 683 7.36 -34.08 37.94
N LEU A 684 6.45 -34.70 38.70
CA LEU A 684 5.01 -34.41 38.67
C LEU A 684 4.67 -33.06 39.32
N ASP A 685 5.60 -32.43 40.03
CA ASP A 685 5.34 -31.13 40.68
C ASP A 685 5.55 -29.94 39.74
N ARG A 686 6.03 -30.17 38.51
CA ARG A 686 6.15 -29.12 37.50
C ARG A 686 4.76 -28.68 37.02
N GLU A 687 4.64 -27.38 36.71
CA GLU A 687 3.42 -26.83 36.12
C GLU A 687 3.14 -27.46 34.74
N GLU A 688 4.13 -27.45 33.85
CA GLU A 688 4.07 -28.13 32.54
C GLU A 688 4.84 -29.46 32.59
N ARG A 689 4.13 -30.54 32.93
CA ARG A 689 4.69 -31.88 33.12
C ARG A 689 5.08 -32.53 31.80
N PHE A 690 6.15 -33.33 31.79
CA PHE A 690 6.43 -34.23 30.67
C PHE A 690 5.29 -35.23 30.47
N PHE A 691 5.00 -35.60 29.22
CA PHE A 691 4.03 -36.67 28.92
C PHE A 691 4.42 -37.48 27.69
N VAL A 692 3.92 -38.72 27.65
CA VAL A 692 3.81 -39.55 26.44
C VAL A 692 2.34 -39.91 26.25
N LYS A 693 1.73 -39.45 25.15
CA LYS A 693 0.29 -39.59 24.89
C LYS A 693 0.01 -39.96 23.44
N ASN A 694 -1.11 -40.63 23.20
CA ASN A 694 -1.59 -40.88 21.84
C ASN A 694 -2.49 -39.72 21.35
N LEU A 695 -2.86 -39.75 20.06
CA LEU A 695 -3.73 -38.75 19.43
C LEU A 695 -5.05 -38.48 20.16
N GLU A 696 -5.59 -39.48 20.87
CA GLU A 696 -6.91 -39.37 21.53
C GLU A 696 -6.86 -38.70 22.90
N THR A 697 -5.69 -38.68 23.56
CA THR A 697 -5.55 -38.20 24.95
C THR A 697 -4.78 -36.90 25.08
N VAL A 698 -4.26 -36.36 23.98
CA VAL A 698 -3.42 -35.14 23.93
C VAL A 698 -4.21 -33.84 23.83
N GLN A 699 -5.54 -33.90 23.78
CA GLN A 699 -6.36 -32.71 23.67
C GLN A 699 -6.20 -31.79 24.88
N GLY A 700 -6.11 -30.48 24.64
CA GLY A 700 -5.86 -29.46 25.67
C GLY A 700 -4.42 -29.36 26.17
N ASP A 701 -3.55 -30.34 25.87
CA ASP A 701 -2.13 -30.27 26.23
C ASP A 701 -1.32 -29.43 25.23
N GLU A 702 -0.29 -28.75 25.69
CA GLU A 702 0.66 -28.05 24.83
C GLU A 702 2.01 -27.94 25.51
N ARG A 703 3.09 -27.94 24.74
CA ARG A 703 4.46 -27.89 25.28
C ARG A 703 5.34 -27.00 24.42
N ASP A 704 6.44 -26.53 25.00
CA ASP A 704 7.45 -25.76 24.27
C ASP A 704 7.99 -26.57 23.09
N ALA A 705 8.33 -27.83 23.35
CA ALA A 705 8.74 -28.80 22.34
C ALA A 705 7.77 -29.99 22.29
N ILE A 706 7.44 -30.43 21.08
CA ILE A 706 6.73 -31.69 20.85
C ILE A 706 7.58 -32.62 19.99
N ILE A 707 7.62 -33.89 20.38
CA ILE A 707 8.09 -34.98 19.52
C ILE A 707 6.84 -35.71 19.01
N LEU A 708 6.63 -35.70 17.69
CA LEU A 708 5.58 -36.47 17.03
C LEU A 708 6.19 -37.76 16.47
N SER A 709 5.89 -38.90 17.09
CA SER A 709 6.33 -40.22 16.66
C SER A 709 5.24 -40.92 15.84
N ILE A 710 5.54 -41.23 14.57
CA ILE A 710 4.55 -41.83 13.65
C ILE A 710 4.23 -43.27 14.05
N GLY A 711 5.23 -44.03 14.52
CA GLY A 711 5.11 -45.38 15.06
C GLY A 711 4.93 -46.49 14.02
N TYR A 712 4.32 -46.22 12.88
CA TYR A 712 4.08 -47.24 11.85
C TYR A 712 5.38 -47.62 11.14
N GLY A 713 5.62 -48.92 10.98
CA GLY A 713 6.82 -49.48 10.37
C GLY A 713 6.54 -50.36 9.16
N LYS A 714 7.58 -50.59 8.36
CA LYS A 714 7.56 -51.55 7.24
C LYS A 714 7.58 -52.99 7.76
N THR A 715 6.98 -53.90 6.98
CA THR A 715 7.08 -55.35 7.21
C THR A 715 8.53 -55.83 7.06
N ALA A 716 8.83 -57.07 7.45
CA ALA A 716 10.16 -57.66 7.25
C ALA A 716 10.60 -57.69 5.77
N ASN A 717 9.65 -57.65 4.83
CA ASN A 717 9.91 -57.60 3.39
C ASN A 717 10.15 -56.18 2.86
N GLY A 718 10.07 -55.15 3.73
CA GLY A 718 10.23 -53.75 3.34
C GLY A 718 8.95 -53.07 2.84
N ASP A 719 7.83 -53.78 2.76
CA ASP A 719 6.55 -53.21 2.33
C ASP A 719 5.87 -52.43 3.47
N LEU A 720 5.30 -51.26 3.19
CA LEU A 720 4.47 -50.52 4.13
C LEU A 720 3.03 -51.08 4.12
N PRO A 721 2.43 -51.43 5.27
CA PRO A 721 1.07 -51.99 5.31
C PRO A 721 -0.07 -51.00 4.99
N HIS A 722 0.20 -49.68 5.00
CA HIS A 722 -0.78 -48.58 4.84
C HIS A 722 -1.97 -48.61 5.83
N ARG A 723 -1.81 -49.31 6.96
CA ARG A 723 -2.78 -49.34 8.07
C ARG A 723 -2.43 -48.25 9.08
N PHE A 724 -2.87 -47.02 8.84
CA PHE A 724 -2.56 -45.85 9.67
C PHE A 724 -3.51 -45.64 10.86
N GLY A 725 -4.14 -46.72 11.33
CA GLY A 725 -4.96 -46.74 12.54
C GLY A 725 -6.04 -45.64 12.57
N PRO A 726 -6.10 -44.80 13.63
CA PRO A 726 -7.12 -43.76 13.78
C PRO A 726 -7.15 -42.68 12.68
N LEU A 727 -6.11 -42.57 11.85
CA LEU A 727 -6.05 -41.62 10.74
C LEU A 727 -6.81 -42.09 9.49
N THR A 728 -7.10 -43.38 9.37
CA THR A 728 -7.87 -43.93 8.24
C THR A 728 -9.35 -43.59 8.32
N GLN A 729 -9.85 -43.24 9.52
CA GLN A 729 -11.24 -42.83 9.77
C GLN A 729 -11.57 -41.45 9.17
N ASP A 730 -12.85 -41.15 8.96
CA ASP A 730 -13.33 -39.91 8.35
C ASP A 730 -12.88 -38.64 9.10
N VAL A 731 -12.89 -38.68 10.44
CA VAL A 731 -12.40 -37.59 11.31
C VAL A 731 -10.91 -37.68 11.63
N GLY A 732 -10.18 -38.61 10.99
CA GLY A 732 -8.74 -38.84 11.22
C GLY A 732 -7.88 -37.60 10.96
N TYR A 733 -8.30 -36.72 10.05
CA TYR A 733 -7.61 -35.44 9.80
C TYR A 733 -7.61 -34.51 11.01
N ARG A 734 -8.67 -34.52 11.85
CA ARG A 734 -8.76 -33.70 13.07
C ARG A 734 -7.76 -34.16 14.14
N ARG A 735 -7.52 -35.48 14.24
CA ARG A 735 -6.50 -36.06 15.12
C ARG A 735 -5.10 -35.60 14.75
N LEU A 736 -4.77 -35.61 13.46
CA LEU A 736 -3.48 -35.11 12.99
C LEU A 736 -3.35 -33.61 13.25
N ASN A 737 -4.37 -32.81 12.93
CA ASN A 737 -4.40 -31.36 13.21
C ASN A 737 -4.10 -31.06 14.68
N VAL A 738 -4.78 -31.79 15.57
CA VAL A 738 -4.57 -31.70 17.00
C VAL A 738 -3.12 -31.97 17.34
N ALA A 739 -2.52 -33.05 16.87
CA ALA A 739 -1.12 -33.38 17.18
C ALA A 739 -0.12 -32.32 16.69
N ILE A 740 -0.25 -31.87 15.44
CA ILE A 740 0.73 -30.97 14.81
C ILE A 740 0.67 -29.53 15.35
N THR A 741 -0.39 -29.17 16.08
CA THR A 741 -0.60 -27.82 16.64
C THR A 741 -0.30 -27.70 18.15
N ARG A 742 0.21 -28.76 18.80
CA ARG A 742 0.52 -28.74 20.25
C ARG A 742 1.85 -28.08 20.60
N ALA A 743 2.72 -27.85 19.62
CA ALA A 743 4.03 -27.23 19.82
C ALA A 743 3.97 -25.70 19.89
N LYS A 744 4.57 -25.11 20.93
CA LYS A 744 4.74 -23.65 21.04
C LYS A 744 5.99 -23.16 20.31
N ARG A 745 7.13 -23.85 20.46
CA ARG A 745 8.45 -23.38 19.97
C ARG A 745 9.03 -24.29 18.90
N ARG A 746 8.92 -25.62 19.07
CA ARG A 746 9.48 -26.57 18.10
C ARG A 746 8.75 -27.91 18.03
N MET A 747 8.82 -28.53 16.85
CA MET A 747 8.29 -29.85 16.53
C MET A 747 9.40 -30.73 15.96
N CYS A 748 9.59 -31.91 16.54
CA CYS A 748 10.44 -32.97 16.00
C CYS A 748 9.55 -34.13 15.54
N VAL A 749 9.50 -34.37 14.23
CA VAL A 749 8.77 -35.50 13.65
C VAL A 749 9.73 -36.67 13.48
N ILE A 750 9.37 -37.85 13.97
CA ILE A 750 10.16 -39.07 13.85
C ILE A 750 9.34 -40.12 13.12
N SER A 751 9.87 -40.65 12.01
CA SER A 751 9.23 -41.70 11.21
C SER A 751 10.26 -42.71 10.68
N SER A 752 9.82 -43.93 10.40
CA SER A 752 10.63 -45.02 9.83
C SER A 752 10.46 -45.21 8.32
N PHE A 753 9.71 -44.31 7.68
CA PHE A 753 9.48 -44.25 6.24
C PHE A 753 9.33 -42.80 5.76
N SER A 754 9.63 -42.57 4.48
CA SER A 754 9.48 -41.26 3.83
C SER A 754 8.05 -41.05 3.34
N HIS A 755 7.64 -39.79 3.18
CA HIS A 755 6.38 -39.39 2.55
C HIS A 755 6.16 -40.01 1.15
N ASP A 756 7.22 -40.19 0.36
CA ASP A 756 7.18 -40.82 -0.97
C ASP A 756 6.66 -42.26 -0.95
N GLU A 757 6.82 -42.93 0.19
CA GLU A 757 6.44 -44.34 0.37
C GLU A 757 4.95 -44.49 0.72
N ILE A 758 4.23 -43.38 0.94
CA ILE A 758 2.77 -43.39 1.13
C ILE A 758 2.08 -43.39 -0.24
N ASP A 759 1.58 -44.56 -0.63
CA ASP A 759 0.69 -44.76 -1.77
C ASP A 759 -0.77 -44.44 -1.40
N LEU A 760 -1.28 -43.34 -1.96
CA LEU A 760 -2.65 -42.87 -1.74
C LEU A 760 -3.70 -43.72 -2.47
N ASN A 761 -3.31 -44.52 -3.47
CA ASN A 761 -4.23 -45.46 -4.12
C ASN A 761 -4.61 -46.62 -3.19
N ARG A 762 -3.74 -46.96 -2.24
CA ARG A 762 -3.96 -48.02 -1.25
C ARG A 762 -4.68 -47.53 0.01
N SER A 763 -4.50 -46.26 0.36
CA SER A 763 -5.18 -45.61 1.50
C SER A 763 -5.39 -44.12 1.25
N GLY A 764 -6.55 -43.79 0.66
CA GLY A 764 -6.87 -42.43 0.21
C GLY A 764 -7.67 -41.57 1.19
N SER A 765 -7.78 -41.93 2.48
CA SER A 765 -8.53 -41.12 3.44
C SER A 765 -7.89 -39.73 3.63
N ARG A 766 -8.71 -38.72 3.98
CA ARG A 766 -8.23 -37.34 4.18
C ARG A 766 -7.10 -37.26 5.22
N GLY A 767 -7.20 -38.04 6.30
CA GLY A 767 -6.16 -38.08 7.34
C GLY A 767 -4.81 -38.58 6.82
N VAL A 768 -4.81 -39.60 5.95
CA VAL A 768 -3.59 -40.17 5.37
C VAL A 768 -2.99 -39.26 4.29
N GLN A 769 -3.84 -38.60 3.49
CA GLN A 769 -3.40 -37.56 2.56
C GLN A 769 -2.67 -36.42 3.30
N LEU A 770 -3.24 -35.93 4.40
CA LEU A 770 -2.59 -34.90 5.22
C LEU A 770 -1.33 -35.40 5.91
N LEU A 771 -1.27 -36.65 6.37
CA LEU A 771 -0.05 -37.21 6.94
C LEU A 771 1.09 -37.21 5.91
N LYS A 772 0.81 -37.64 4.67
CA LYS A 772 1.79 -37.59 3.58
C LYS A 772 2.28 -36.17 3.34
N ALA A 773 1.36 -35.23 3.19
CA ALA A 773 1.66 -33.82 2.98
C ALA A 773 2.46 -33.21 4.16
N TYR A 774 2.13 -33.58 5.40
CA TYR A 774 2.83 -33.08 6.59
C TYR A 774 4.24 -33.65 6.71
N LEU A 775 4.45 -34.93 6.35
CA LEU A 775 5.79 -35.52 6.31
C LEU A 775 6.67 -34.86 5.24
N GLU A 776 6.12 -34.51 4.07
CA GLU A 776 6.83 -33.69 3.09
C GLU A 776 7.20 -32.30 3.64
N TYR A 777 6.22 -31.63 4.28
CA TYR A 777 6.41 -30.34 4.93
C TYR A 777 7.52 -30.40 6.00
N ALA A 778 7.50 -31.43 6.85
CA ALA A 778 8.50 -31.64 7.89
C ALA A 778 9.89 -31.98 7.32
N ALA A 779 9.97 -32.81 6.28
CA ALA A 779 11.22 -33.13 5.58
C ALA A 779 11.87 -31.88 4.97
N SER A 780 11.05 -30.92 4.52
CA SER A 780 11.51 -29.61 4.04
C SER A 780 11.82 -28.60 5.15
N ARG A 781 11.79 -29.01 6.43
CA ARG A 781 11.94 -28.12 7.61
C ARG A 781 10.92 -26.98 7.66
N GLY A 782 9.71 -27.26 7.18
CA GLY A 782 8.59 -26.33 7.15
C GLY A 782 8.67 -25.27 6.05
N THR A 783 9.44 -25.51 4.97
CA THR A 783 9.60 -24.54 3.86
C THR A 783 8.69 -24.81 2.68
N ARG A 784 8.32 -26.08 2.41
CA ARG A 784 7.51 -26.48 1.26
C ARG A 784 6.09 -26.84 1.70
N LEU A 785 5.14 -25.93 1.54
CA LEU A 785 3.71 -26.27 1.61
C LEU A 785 3.31 -26.97 0.30
N PRO A 786 2.64 -28.14 0.35
CA PRO A 786 2.04 -28.73 -0.84
C PRO A 786 0.93 -27.79 -1.38
N GLU A 787 0.90 -27.64 -2.70
CA GLU A 787 0.12 -26.66 -3.49
C GLU A 787 0.66 -25.22 -3.47
N GLU A 788 1.36 -24.88 -4.55
CA GLU A 788 1.72 -23.52 -4.97
C GLU A 788 0.46 -22.71 -5.34
N GLU A 789 -0.40 -22.39 -4.38
CA GLU A 789 -1.10 -21.11 -4.43
C GLU A 789 -0.27 -20.13 -3.63
N ARG A 790 0.68 -19.47 -4.33
CA ARG A 790 1.10 -18.14 -3.92
C ARG A 790 -0.19 -17.34 -3.75
N ALA A 791 -0.67 -17.18 -2.52
CA ALA A 791 -1.45 -16.00 -2.17
C ALA A 791 -0.67 -14.84 -2.81
N GLY A 792 -1.24 -14.28 -3.88
CA GLY A 792 -0.47 -13.65 -4.95
C GLY A 792 0.63 -12.76 -4.39
N GLU A 793 1.83 -12.80 -4.98
CA GLU A 793 2.94 -11.90 -4.63
C GLU A 793 2.35 -10.52 -4.31
N VAL A 794 2.20 -10.22 -3.02
CA VAL A 794 1.62 -8.95 -2.59
C VAL A 794 2.68 -7.95 -2.98
N SER A 795 2.48 -7.29 -4.11
CA SER A 795 3.46 -6.33 -4.59
C SER A 795 3.51 -5.19 -3.58
N LEU A 796 4.73 -4.78 -3.24
CA LEU A 796 4.92 -3.58 -2.44
C LEU A 796 4.19 -2.43 -3.13
N ASN A 797 3.50 -1.61 -2.35
CA ASN A 797 2.93 -0.40 -2.90
C ASN A 797 4.06 0.57 -3.31
N ALA A 798 3.70 1.61 -4.06
CA ALA A 798 4.67 2.55 -4.61
C ALA A 798 5.52 3.27 -3.54
N PHE A 799 4.94 3.55 -2.36
CA PHE A 799 5.64 4.13 -1.22
C PHE A 799 6.61 3.14 -0.57
N GLU A 800 6.14 1.93 -0.24
CA GLU A 800 6.98 0.85 0.32
C GLU A 800 8.14 0.48 -0.60
N THR A 801 7.93 0.52 -1.92
CA THR A 801 8.98 0.30 -2.91
C THR A 801 10.04 1.41 -2.86
N ASP A 802 9.62 2.67 -2.73
CA ASP A 802 10.56 3.80 -2.60
C ASP A 802 11.35 3.76 -1.28
N VAL A 803 10.72 3.33 -0.18
CA VAL A 803 11.41 3.07 1.10
C VAL A 803 12.45 1.97 0.92
N ARG A 804 12.07 0.84 0.33
CA ARG A 804 12.99 -0.27 0.05
C ARG A 804 14.21 0.19 -0.75
N ASP A 805 13.97 0.85 -1.88
CA ASP A 805 15.02 1.31 -2.80
C ASP A 805 15.97 2.30 -2.10
N ALA A 806 15.44 3.18 -1.23
CA ALA A 806 16.24 4.10 -0.44
C ALA A 806 17.12 3.40 0.62
N LEU A 807 16.59 2.39 1.32
CA LEU A 807 17.35 1.62 2.30
C LEU A 807 18.43 0.76 1.62
N GLU A 808 18.12 0.15 0.48
CA GLU A 808 19.08 -0.65 -0.30
C GLU A 808 20.21 0.21 -0.88
N ALA A 809 19.90 1.43 -1.35
CA ALA A 809 20.91 2.40 -1.77
C ALA A 809 21.88 2.79 -0.64
N ASN A 810 21.46 2.68 0.62
CA ASN A 810 22.29 2.88 1.81
C ASN A 810 22.94 1.58 2.34
N GLY A 811 22.94 0.51 1.55
CA GLY A 811 23.62 -0.75 1.88
C GLY A 811 22.85 -1.68 2.83
N ILE A 812 21.59 -1.37 3.16
CA ILE A 812 20.73 -2.20 4.00
C ILE A 812 19.99 -3.20 3.10
N LYS A 813 20.33 -4.49 3.24
CA LYS A 813 19.60 -5.55 2.52
C LYS A 813 18.23 -5.73 3.17
N THR A 814 17.18 -5.64 2.37
CA THR A 814 15.81 -5.83 2.86
C THR A 814 15.15 -7.05 2.22
N ARG A 815 14.20 -7.65 2.93
CA ARG A 815 13.30 -8.66 2.41
C ARG A 815 11.86 -8.15 2.55
N PRO A 816 11.17 -7.88 1.45
CA PRO A 816 9.80 -7.41 1.50
C PRO A 816 8.82 -8.52 1.83
N GLN A 817 7.65 -8.14 2.37
CA GLN A 817 6.51 -9.03 2.59
C GLN A 817 6.93 -10.33 3.30
N PHE A 818 7.54 -10.19 4.48
CA PHE A 818 8.05 -11.32 5.24
C PHE A 818 6.94 -11.99 6.07
N GLY A 819 6.75 -13.30 5.88
CA GLY A 819 5.75 -14.12 6.57
C GLY A 819 5.12 -15.20 5.66
N VAL A 820 4.25 -16.05 6.20
CA VAL A 820 3.51 -17.08 5.41
C VAL A 820 1.96 -17.04 5.52
N SER A 821 1.35 -16.34 6.49
CA SER A 821 -0.14 -16.16 6.59
C SER A 821 -0.77 -15.04 5.73
N ARG A 822 -1.81 -14.33 6.18
CA ARG A 822 -2.33 -13.11 5.53
C ARG A 822 -1.56 -11.85 5.93
N TYR A 823 -1.01 -11.84 7.14
CA TYR A 823 -0.19 -10.74 7.61
C TYR A 823 1.25 -10.94 7.15
N ARG A 824 1.87 -9.86 6.70
CA ARG A 824 3.26 -9.79 6.27
C ARG A 824 3.87 -8.55 6.87
N ILE A 825 5.10 -8.66 7.34
CA ILE A 825 5.89 -7.49 7.68
C ILE A 825 6.25 -6.82 6.35
N ASP A 826 5.96 -5.52 6.22
CA ASP A 826 6.14 -4.78 4.97
C ASP A 826 7.59 -4.90 4.46
N LEU A 827 8.57 -4.60 5.31
CA LEU A 827 10.00 -4.74 5.04
C LEU A 827 10.75 -5.32 6.25
N VAL A 828 11.63 -6.29 6.01
CA VAL A 828 12.55 -6.82 7.02
C VAL A 828 13.98 -6.48 6.63
N ALA A 829 14.71 -5.76 7.49
CA ALA A 829 16.13 -5.54 7.30
C ALA A 829 16.93 -6.78 7.76
N MET A 830 17.92 -7.17 6.96
CA MET A 830 18.74 -8.36 7.16
C MET A 830 20.11 -8.00 7.75
N HIS A 831 20.68 -8.89 8.55
CA HIS A 831 22.01 -8.71 9.13
C HIS A 831 23.08 -8.58 8.04
N PRO A 832 24.04 -7.64 8.15
CA PRO A 832 25.00 -7.38 7.07
C PRO A 832 26.02 -8.52 6.89
N LYS A 833 26.37 -9.20 7.99
CA LYS A 833 27.40 -10.27 8.02
C LYS A 833 26.86 -11.70 8.15
N LYS A 834 25.60 -11.88 8.56
CA LYS A 834 25.00 -13.19 8.89
C LYS A 834 23.92 -13.48 7.87
N LEU A 835 24.22 -14.34 6.90
CA LEU A 835 23.36 -14.58 5.75
C LEU A 835 21.97 -15.09 6.21
N GLY A 836 20.90 -14.46 5.72
CA GLY A 836 19.54 -14.89 6.01
C GLY A 836 19.01 -14.54 7.41
N ARG A 837 19.81 -13.88 8.27
CA ARG A 837 19.38 -13.49 9.62
C ARG A 837 18.60 -12.16 9.60
N PRO A 838 17.31 -12.13 9.96
CA PRO A 838 16.56 -10.88 10.08
C PRO A 838 16.93 -10.11 11.36
N VAL A 839 16.88 -8.78 11.34
CA VAL A 839 17.25 -7.95 12.51
C VAL A 839 16.23 -6.87 12.87
N LEU A 840 15.51 -6.31 11.89
CA LEU A 840 14.57 -5.22 12.13
C LEU A 840 13.31 -5.41 11.27
N ALA A 841 12.14 -5.34 11.91
CA ALA A 841 10.86 -5.23 11.23
C ALA A 841 10.56 -3.75 10.99
N ILE A 842 10.29 -3.39 9.74
CA ILE A 842 9.94 -2.03 9.31
C ILE A 842 8.50 -2.08 8.78
N GLU A 843 7.61 -1.30 9.41
CA GLU A 843 6.22 -1.15 8.97
C GLU A 843 5.95 0.27 8.47
N CYS A 844 5.16 0.33 7.41
CA CYS A 844 4.72 1.55 6.77
C CYS A 844 3.24 1.80 7.13
N ASP A 845 2.77 3.04 7.06
CA ASP A 845 1.35 3.39 7.21
C ASP A 845 0.49 3.09 5.95
N GLY A 846 0.89 2.04 5.24
CA GLY A 846 0.32 1.52 3.99
C GLY A 846 -1.06 0.87 4.13
N ALA A 847 -1.45 0.12 3.09
CA ALA A 847 -2.70 -0.64 3.07
C ALA A 847 -2.77 -1.70 4.20
N SER A 848 -1.64 -2.29 4.59
CA SER A 848 -1.49 -3.25 5.69
C SER A 848 -1.73 -2.63 7.09
N TYR A 849 -1.41 -1.34 7.25
CA TYR A 849 -1.72 -0.56 8.44
C TYR A 849 -3.22 -0.22 8.51
N HIS A 850 -3.84 0.11 7.39
CA HIS A 850 -5.27 0.44 7.32
C HIS A 850 -6.20 -0.77 7.48
N SER A 851 -5.81 -1.95 7.02
CA SER A 851 -6.67 -3.16 7.04
C SER A 851 -7.04 -3.64 8.46
N SER A 852 -6.38 -3.13 9.51
CA SER A 852 -6.74 -3.42 10.90
C SER A 852 -7.95 -2.60 11.37
N ALA A 853 -8.98 -3.28 11.84
CA ALA A 853 -10.26 -2.67 12.23
C ALA A 853 -10.15 -1.72 13.42
N THR A 854 -9.16 -1.88 14.31
CA THR A 854 -9.03 -1.06 15.52
C THR A 854 -7.62 -0.54 15.77
N ALA A 855 -7.52 0.64 16.41
CA ALA A 855 -6.26 1.17 16.93
C ALA A 855 -5.55 0.19 17.89
N ARG A 856 -6.29 -0.64 18.63
CA ARG A 856 -5.66 -1.64 19.52
C ARG A 856 -4.92 -2.70 18.73
N ASP A 857 -5.51 -3.19 17.64
CA ASP A 857 -4.88 -4.22 16.80
C ASP A 857 -3.66 -3.66 16.07
N ARG A 858 -3.82 -2.48 15.48
CA ARG A 858 -2.83 -1.79 14.65
C ARG A 858 -1.65 -1.23 15.44
N ASP A 859 -1.95 -0.54 16.54
CA ASP A 859 -0.99 0.30 17.25
C ASP A 859 -0.52 -0.31 18.57
N ARG A 860 -1.11 -1.43 19.06
CA ARG A 860 -0.60 -2.15 20.24
C ARG A 860 -0.32 -3.62 19.96
N LEU A 861 -1.36 -4.42 19.67
CA LEU A 861 -1.26 -5.88 19.68
C LEU A 861 -0.29 -6.43 18.64
N ARG A 862 -0.31 -5.88 17.42
CA ARG A 862 0.61 -6.28 16.35
C ARG A 862 2.07 -6.08 16.75
N GLN A 863 2.40 -4.86 17.20
CA GLN A 863 3.75 -4.50 17.63
C GLN A 863 4.18 -5.33 18.84
N GLU A 864 3.32 -5.45 19.85
CA GLU A 864 3.57 -6.24 21.07
C GLU A 864 3.86 -7.71 20.73
N HIS A 865 3.11 -8.28 19.79
CA HIS A 865 3.30 -9.66 19.36
C HIS A 865 4.61 -9.86 18.59
N LEU A 866 4.92 -9.00 17.61
CA LEU A 866 6.21 -9.05 16.92
C LEU A 866 7.40 -8.90 17.89
N GLN A 867 7.31 -7.96 18.84
CA GLN A 867 8.34 -7.77 19.85
C GLN A 867 8.51 -9.01 20.74
N ARG A 868 7.41 -9.67 21.12
CA ARG A 868 7.47 -10.97 21.83
C ARG A 868 8.20 -12.05 21.01
N LEU A 869 8.02 -12.07 19.69
CA LEU A 869 8.72 -12.97 18.77
C LEU A 869 10.17 -12.57 18.47
N GLY A 870 10.71 -11.57 19.18
CA GLY A 870 12.10 -11.14 19.11
C GLY A 870 12.38 -10.05 18.09
N TRP A 871 11.35 -9.48 17.46
CA TRP A 871 11.55 -8.37 16.53
C TRP A 871 11.84 -7.07 17.27
N ARG A 872 12.80 -6.31 16.73
CA ARG A 872 12.77 -4.86 16.89
C ARG A 872 11.84 -4.28 15.83
N PHE A 873 11.09 -3.27 16.22
CA PHE A 873 10.03 -2.68 15.43
C PHE A 873 10.38 -1.22 15.12
N HIS A 874 10.34 -0.83 13.85
CA HIS A 874 10.51 0.54 13.39
C HIS A 874 9.36 0.90 12.46
N ARG A 875 8.87 2.15 12.54
CA ARG A 875 7.74 2.61 11.75
C ARG A 875 8.15 3.80 10.89
N ILE A 876 7.67 3.82 9.65
CA ILE A 876 7.88 4.91 8.70
C ILE A 876 6.51 5.43 8.25
N TRP A 877 6.29 6.73 8.36
CA TRP A 877 5.05 7.39 7.99
C TRP A 877 5.16 8.00 6.60
N SER A 878 4.22 7.70 5.69
CA SER A 878 4.20 8.17 4.30
C SER A 878 4.30 9.69 4.18
N THR A 879 3.63 10.42 5.08
CA THR A 879 3.66 11.89 5.13
C THR A 879 5.02 12.42 5.54
N ASP A 880 5.64 11.88 6.60
CA ASP A 880 6.97 12.30 7.04
C ASP A 880 8.02 11.94 5.98
N TRP A 881 7.90 10.76 5.37
CA TRP A 881 8.78 10.34 4.28
C TRP A 881 8.68 11.25 3.06
N PHE A 882 7.47 11.72 2.73
CA PHE A 882 7.27 12.61 1.58
C PHE A 882 7.90 14.00 1.78
N PHE A 883 7.79 14.58 2.98
CA PHE A 883 8.27 15.93 3.27
C PHE A 883 9.71 15.98 3.81
N HIS A 884 10.15 14.93 4.50
CA HIS A 884 11.41 14.87 5.24
C HIS A 884 12.16 13.56 4.95
N ARG A 885 12.19 13.15 3.67
CA ARG A 885 12.75 11.88 3.21
C ARG A 885 14.12 11.57 3.78
N GLU A 886 15.07 12.50 3.68
CA GLU A 886 16.45 12.30 4.13
C GLU A 886 16.53 12.05 5.64
N GLN A 887 15.72 12.77 6.44
CA GLN A 887 15.69 12.60 7.89
C GLN A 887 15.10 11.23 8.29
N GLU A 888 14.06 10.77 7.58
CA GLU A 888 13.46 9.45 7.83
C GLU A 888 14.39 8.30 7.41
N ILE A 889 15.18 8.47 6.34
CA ILE A 889 16.26 7.54 5.97
C ILE A 889 17.29 7.44 7.11
N GLU A 890 17.77 8.56 7.63
CA GLU A 890 18.74 8.58 8.74
C GLU A 890 18.20 7.91 10.02
N ARG A 891 16.91 8.12 10.33
CA ARG A 891 16.23 7.45 11.45
C ARG A 891 16.17 5.94 11.26
N ALA A 892 15.81 5.49 10.06
CA ALA A 892 15.74 4.06 9.74
C ALA A 892 17.12 3.39 9.78
N ILE A 893 18.17 4.05 9.28
CA ILE A 893 19.56 3.58 9.38
C ILE A 893 19.97 3.45 10.86
N SER A 894 19.71 4.48 11.67
CA SER A 894 20.04 4.46 13.10
C SER A 894 19.33 3.32 13.85
N ALA A 895 18.06 3.07 13.53
CA ALA A 895 17.29 1.96 14.10
C ALA A 895 17.85 0.59 13.66
N TYR A 896 18.28 0.47 12.41
CA TYR A 896 18.91 -0.73 11.87
C TYR A 896 20.26 -1.02 12.52
N GLU A 897 21.15 -0.01 12.65
CA GLU A 897 22.45 -0.18 13.30
C GLU A 897 22.30 -0.64 14.75
N GLU A 898 21.35 -0.03 15.49
CA GLU A 898 21.06 -0.48 16.86
C GLU A 898 20.51 -1.90 16.88
N ALA A 899 19.68 -2.29 15.91
CA ALA A 899 19.18 -3.65 15.82
C ALA A 899 20.29 -4.67 15.56
N VAL A 900 21.23 -4.36 14.66
CA VAL A 900 22.40 -5.20 14.39
C VAL A 900 23.27 -5.34 15.65
N ARG A 901 23.58 -4.22 16.33
CA ARG A 901 24.37 -4.24 17.58
C ARG A 901 23.76 -5.16 18.63
N GLN A 902 22.45 -5.11 18.81
CA GLN A 902 21.76 -5.91 19.82
C GLN A 902 21.75 -7.40 19.48
N VAL A 903 21.56 -7.76 18.21
CA VAL A 903 21.64 -9.16 17.78
C VAL A 903 23.04 -9.72 17.98
N ASP A 904 24.08 -8.94 17.68
CA ASP A 904 25.46 -9.34 17.93
C ASP A 904 25.77 -9.50 19.43
N LEU A 905 25.22 -8.63 20.29
CA LEU A 905 25.32 -8.76 21.75
C LEU A 905 24.57 -9.99 22.29
N SER A 906 23.37 -10.29 21.78
CA SER A 906 22.62 -11.47 22.20
C SER A 906 23.33 -12.77 21.83
N ASP A 907 23.95 -12.82 20.65
CA ASP A 907 24.71 -14.00 20.21
C ASP A 907 25.99 -14.19 21.02
N ALA A 908 26.65 -13.10 21.42
CA ALA A 908 27.82 -13.15 22.30
C ALA A 908 27.48 -13.70 23.70
N ASN A 909 26.30 -13.36 24.23
CA ASN A 909 25.83 -13.87 25.52
C ASN A 909 25.26 -15.31 25.46
N ASN A 910 24.83 -15.78 24.28
CA ASN A 910 24.30 -17.13 24.05
C ASN A 910 25.35 -18.12 23.50
N GLY A 911 26.62 -17.73 23.38
CA GLY A 911 27.72 -18.64 23.06
C GLY A 911 27.86 -19.75 24.12
N PRO A 912 28.45 -20.93 23.79
CA PRO A 912 28.51 -22.05 24.70
C PRO A 912 29.20 -21.59 25.99
N ALA A 913 28.52 -21.78 27.13
CA ALA A 913 29.10 -21.57 28.44
C ALA A 913 30.45 -22.29 28.48
N GLN A 914 31.54 -21.54 28.37
CA GLN A 914 32.87 -22.08 28.56
C GLN A 914 32.90 -22.60 30.00
N ALA A 915 33.08 -23.91 30.10
CA ALA A 915 33.50 -24.59 31.30
C ALA A 915 34.75 -23.90 31.84
N THR A 916 34.57 -22.93 32.73
CA THR A 916 35.64 -22.39 33.55
C THR A 916 35.74 -23.29 34.76
N SER A 917 36.76 -24.13 34.72
CA SER A 917 37.24 -24.91 35.84
C SER A 917 37.56 -24.01 37.04
N GLY A 918 37.05 -24.38 38.22
CA GLY A 918 37.76 -24.25 39.49
C GLY A 918 37.73 -22.88 40.17
N ALA A 919 36.73 -22.66 41.02
CA ALA A 919 36.91 -22.26 42.42
C ALA A 919 35.54 -22.24 43.12
N GLN A 920 35.32 -23.16 44.06
CA GLN A 920 34.19 -23.10 45.00
C GLN A 920 34.35 -21.87 45.90
N PRO A 921 33.29 -21.08 46.12
CA PRO A 921 33.08 -20.39 47.38
C PRO A 921 32.03 -21.14 48.19
N THR A 922 32.45 -21.60 49.35
CA THR A 922 31.67 -22.22 50.41
C THR A 922 30.39 -21.42 50.72
N ARG A 923 29.21 -21.99 50.43
CA ARG A 923 27.93 -21.46 50.93
C ARG A 923 27.77 -21.86 52.40
N GLN A 924 28.02 -20.93 53.32
CA GLN A 924 27.39 -20.99 54.64
C GLN A 924 25.92 -20.57 54.51
N ALA A 925 25.05 -21.46 54.96
CA ALA A 925 23.61 -21.26 55.01
C ALA A 925 23.25 -20.24 56.08
N GLN A 926 22.52 -19.18 55.69
CA GLN A 926 21.63 -18.46 56.58
C GLN A 926 20.26 -18.32 55.90
N GLN A 927 19.28 -18.93 56.55
CA GLN A 927 17.86 -18.92 56.21
C GLN A 927 17.27 -17.55 56.55
N GLN A 928 16.73 -16.83 55.56
CA GLN A 928 15.67 -15.83 55.74
C GLN A 928 14.73 -15.86 54.51
N PRO A 929 13.41 -15.66 54.71
CA PRO A 929 12.40 -15.90 53.69
C PRO A 929 12.34 -14.74 52.67
N VAL A 930 12.43 -15.08 51.38
CA VAL A 930 12.33 -14.13 50.28
C VAL A 930 10.86 -13.75 50.06
N SER A 931 10.53 -12.53 50.43
CA SER A 931 9.34 -11.80 49.99
C SER A 931 9.35 -11.62 48.47
N ARG A 932 8.24 -11.99 47.81
CA ARG A 932 7.97 -11.69 46.39
C ARG A 932 7.98 -10.18 46.15
N GLN A 933 9.03 -9.66 45.53
CA GLN A 933 9.00 -8.41 44.78
C GLN A 933 9.99 -8.52 43.63
N HIS A 934 9.50 -8.65 42.40
CA HIS A 934 10.16 -8.25 41.15
C HIS A 934 9.05 -7.94 40.12
N GLU A 935 8.28 -6.88 40.38
CA GLU A 935 7.66 -6.10 39.31
C GLU A 935 8.65 -4.98 38.99
N ARG A 936 9.21 -4.95 37.78
CA ARG A 936 9.89 -3.76 37.27
C ARG A 936 8.81 -2.77 36.82
N PRO A 937 8.72 -1.55 37.38
CA PRO A 937 7.91 -0.51 36.80
C PRO A 937 8.62 0.01 35.54
N TRP A 938 7.90 0.09 34.41
CA TRP A 938 8.30 0.96 33.31
C TRP A 938 8.36 2.40 33.83
N ALA A 939 9.57 2.93 34.00
CA ALA A 939 9.78 4.33 34.29
C ALA A 939 9.53 5.14 33.02
N CYS A 940 8.38 5.83 32.97
CA CYS A 940 8.13 6.89 32.01
C CYS A 940 9.02 8.08 32.40
N ALA A 941 9.98 8.46 31.54
CA ALA A 941 10.84 9.61 31.78
C ALA A 941 10.00 10.89 31.62
N ALA A 942 9.57 11.48 32.73
CA ALA A 942 8.99 12.82 32.75
C ALA A 942 10.12 13.84 32.58
N ALA A 943 10.06 14.64 31.51
CA ALA A 943 10.88 15.82 31.34
C ALA A 943 10.54 16.83 32.44
N ARG A 944 11.56 17.30 33.17
CA ARG A 944 11.44 18.37 34.17
C ARG A 944 11.31 19.71 33.46
N ASP A 945 10.23 20.42 33.77
CA ASP A 945 9.99 21.81 33.40
C ASP A 945 10.51 22.69 34.55
N ASP A 946 11.72 23.25 34.41
CA ASP A 946 12.27 24.23 35.34
C ASP A 946 11.85 25.63 34.87
N ARG A 947 10.78 26.17 35.47
CA ARG A 947 10.54 27.63 35.54
C ARG A 947 10.70 28.09 36.98
N PRO A 948 11.55 29.08 37.28
CA PRO A 948 11.62 29.63 38.62
C PRO A 948 10.45 30.59 38.83
N VAL A 949 9.82 30.46 40.00
CA VAL A 949 8.92 31.47 40.55
C VAL A 949 9.77 32.62 41.08
N GLN A 950 9.88 33.69 40.29
CA GLN A 950 9.69 35.09 40.68
C GLN A 950 9.74 36.00 39.46
#